data_AF-A0A7L1V8H6-F1
#
_entry.id   AF-A0A7L1V8H6-F1
#
_cell.length_a   1.000
_cell.length_b   1.000
_cell.length_c   1.000
_cell.angle_alpha   90.00
_cell.angle_beta   90.00
_cell.angle_gamma   90.00
#
_symmetry.space_group_name_H-M   'P 1'
#
loop_
_entity.id
_entity.type
_entity.pdbx_description
1 polymer ?
#
loop_
_entity_poly.entity_id
_entity_poly.type
_entity_poly.pdbx_seq_one_letter_code
_entity_poly.pdbx_strand_id
1 'polypeptide(L)'
;IGHPEIFPLLLTAKTQEIFNCRPDEDVTEENCFKCIKKEDIIQDLKTRAETSDFYPLKKVILEYPGEELLVVFDPDLQYGQNFYIIASEEAKENLLKVKSNSHCLTSQSLATAEEREETEEEIRQETLEVHKPWVSLGSEKEVEEESVKERDTKIKYKISRVGRKFGAPITFMDKNATDDKDSYAECTAYEDDTFSIKILERDVGVQMVPKLRETSTQTKWTYPKNASTQYYPRLLSNEAKAESLSSETLKKFLTAVHIRVEIALQQNEIMNVFFDDWKALAEDQQDVCLKAYQSFTDVQYLKNRTISCVCWHPTIYGIIALSASEQPSYEEQVNLSNKSLLHQSVILLWSLFDPLCLQLVLKAPEDICCFQFSPSDPNIIAGGCVNGQVVLWDISKHEERLESTKPVADEIIDSSEEHCIQLWCPQHKKDMKLLNEPREGPQNPPLVRHCAASSIPYSHTKPAADVQWLPCTSKDNQKGGTSEKRDEKYLQLVTCSPDCSILFWSIPSIEDREKFSSEKIKEKKRSHMPPDVPDTDEDLDLSWKPLIKINLRERDNDTEYGPTRISLRELQYCYKRSGKAKSLSALQAPIKESPYTEMSLFSSKNLEVLENISTDFFVGNEDGEVVYSEWKKKIDSNSAKPVSQKHSQKYALHTEAINTLQKSPFFKDIFLTIGGQKFAIWKEGITNGPILQSSCSAGSYTAGQWSLTRPGVFFIGRDNGNIDIWDLLKKTHEPSHFQNISKSIITFISPSSASAEQHFLAVSDNLGVLHILELCQTLRHPSSNEHANILDYFEREVKYLKYCEQEFKKYQKFQAK
;
A
#
# COMPACT_ATOMS: atom_id res chain seq x y z
N ILE A 1 13.05 -18.39 -31.66
CA ILE A 1 13.40 -17.80 -32.97
C ILE A 1 14.72 -18.40 -33.40
N GLY A 2 14.69 -19.23 -34.45
CA GLY A 2 15.86 -19.97 -34.96
C GLY A 2 15.73 -21.49 -34.88
N HIS A 3 14.62 -22.07 -35.36
CA HIS A 3 14.62 -23.51 -35.67
C HIS A 3 15.54 -23.70 -36.87
N PRO A 4 16.52 -24.62 -36.85
CA PRO A 4 17.56 -24.73 -37.90
C PRO A 4 17.01 -25.10 -39.30
N GLU A 5 15.72 -25.41 -39.41
CA GLU A 5 15.08 -25.91 -40.61
C GLU A 5 14.09 -24.92 -41.25
N ILE A 6 13.78 -23.80 -40.58
CA ILE A 6 12.83 -22.78 -41.04
C ILE A 6 13.58 -21.52 -41.45
N PHE A 7 13.41 -21.11 -42.70
CA PHE A 7 14.10 -19.94 -43.26
C PHE A 7 13.08 -18.87 -43.68
N PRO A 8 13.11 -17.67 -43.09
CA PRO A 8 12.21 -16.59 -43.47
C PRO A 8 12.53 -16.08 -44.88
N LEU A 9 11.49 -15.79 -45.65
CA LEU A 9 11.55 -15.40 -47.05
C LEU A 9 10.57 -14.27 -47.35
N LEU A 10 11.07 -13.18 -47.94
CA LEU A 10 10.21 -12.11 -48.43
C LEU A 10 9.80 -12.38 -49.87
N LEU A 11 8.55 -12.71 -50.14
CA LEU A 11 8.03 -12.79 -51.51
C LEU A 11 7.38 -11.47 -51.92
N THR A 12 7.87 -10.84 -52.99
CA THR A 12 7.25 -9.65 -53.57
C THR A 12 6.02 -10.02 -54.40
N ALA A 13 5.11 -9.05 -54.62
CA ALA A 13 3.86 -9.27 -55.35
C ALA A 13 4.09 -9.99 -56.69
N LYS A 14 5.10 -9.57 -57.49
CA LYS A 14 5.42 -10.20 -58.78
C LYS A 14 5.79 -11.68 -58.65
N THR A 15 6.57 -12.04 -57.63
CA THR A 15 6.94 -13.44 -57.39
C THR A 15 5.76 -14.24 -56.85
N GLN A 16 4.89 -13.62 -56.05
CA GLN A 16 3.62 -14.23 -55.62
C GLN A 16 2.70 -14.51 -56.81
N GLU A 17 2.64 -13.64 -57.83
CA GLU A 17 1.89 -13.92 -59.06
C GLU A 17 2.50 -15.07 -59.87
N ILE A 18 3.83 -15.14 -59.98
CA ILE A 18 4.52 -16.18 -60.76
C ILE A 18 4.26 -17.58 -60.17
N PHE A 19 4.30 -17.70 -58.85
CA PHE A 19 4.11 -18.97 -58.16
C PHE A 19 2.68 -19.18 -57.62
N ASN A 20 1.76 -18.27 -57.94
CA ASN A 20 0.36 -18.27 -57.50
C ASN A 20 0.22 -18.44 -55.97
N CYS A 21 0.94 -17.64 -55.18
CA CYS A 21 0.88 -17.66 -53.72
C CYS A 21 0.44 -16.30 -53.14
N ARG A 22 -0.56 -15.69 -53.76
CA ARG A 22 -1.11 -14.40 -53.31
C ARG A 22 -1.89 -14.58 -51.99
N PRO A 23 -1.62 -13.75 -50.97
CA PRO A 23 -2.44 -13.70 -49.75
C PRO A 23 -3.90 -13.43 -50.09
N ASP A 24 -4.84 -14.06 -49.36
CA ASP A 24 -6.29 -13.94 -49.47
C ASP A 24 -6.93 -14.46 -50.79
N GLU A 25 -6.14 -14.73 -51.83
CA GLU A 25 -6.59 -15.35 -53.09
C GLU A 25 -6.15 -16.83 -53.19
N ASP A 26 -4.84 -17.10 -53.14
CA ASP A 26 -4.27 -18.44 -53.32
C ASP A 26 -3.87 -19.11 -52.00
N VAL A 27 -3.55 -18.30 -50.98
CA VAL A 27 -3.11 -18.75 -49.65
C VAL A 27 -3.89 -17.95 -48.61
N THR A 28 -4.59 -18.64 -47.71
CA THR A 28 -5.44 -18.05 -46.65
C THR A 28 -4.99 -18.51 -45.27
N GLU A 29 -5.48 -17.92 -44.18
CA GLU A 29 -5.15 -18.36 -42.82
C GLU A 29 -5.47 -19.86 -42.59
N GLU A 30 -6.59 -20.36 -43.12
CA GLU A 30 -6.98 -21.77 -43.03
C GLU A 30 -6.11 -22.67 -43.94
N ASN A 31 -5.69 -22.17 -45.09
CA ASN A 31 -4.80 -22.87 -46.01
C ASN A 31 -3.50 -22.09 -46.30
N CYS A 32 -2.67 -22.01 -45.26
CA CYS A 32 -1.53 -21.12 -45.17
C CYS A 32 -0.27 -21.56 -45.94
N PHE A 33 -0.27 -22.63 -46.74
CA PHE A 33 0.94 -23.09 -47.41
C PHE A 33 0.72 -23.56 -48.84
N LYS A 34 1.81 -23.54 -49.62
CA LYS A 34 1.85 -23.98 -51.01
C LYS A 34 3.11 -24.78 -51.33
N CYS A 35 2.93 -25.93 -51.99
CA CYS A 35 4.04 -26.71 -52.54
C CYS A 35 4.45 -26.14 -53.91
N ILE A 36 5.73 -25.83 -54.07
CA ILE A 36 6.32 -25.34 -55.32
C ILE A 36 7.43 -26.30 -55.74
N LYS A 37 7.49 -26.66 -57.03
CA LYS A 37 8.54 -27.52 -57.56
C LYS A 37 9.89 -26.83 -57.53
N LYS A 38 10.91 -27.55 -57.08
CA LYS A 38 12.29 -27.07 -57.00
C LYS A 38 12.82 -26.66 -58.37
N GLU A 39 12.44 -27.37 -59.43
CA GLU A 39 12.85 -27.05 -60.81
C GLU A 39 12.34 -25.67 -61.25
N ASP A 40 11.12 -25.29 -60.87
CA ASP A 40 10.52 -24.01 -61.24
C ASP A 40 11.22 -22.84 -60.51
N ILE A 41 11.57 -23.04 -59.23
CA ILE A 41 12.36 -22.07 -58.46
C ILE A 41 13.79 -21.95 -59.03
N ILE A 42 14.41 -23.06 -59.44
CA ILE A 42 15.75 -23.03 -60.07
C ILE A 42 15.68 -22.35 -61.45
N GLN A 43 14.62 -22.56 -62.23
CA GLN A 43 14.41 -21.87 -63.50
C GLN A 43 14.24 -20.36 -63.27
N ASP A 44 13.48 -19.97 -62.25
CA ASP A 44 13.31 -18.57 -61.85
C ASP A 44 14.64 -17.92 -61.41
N LEU A 45 15.44 -18.63 -60.61
CA LEU A 45 16.78 -18.20 -60.22
C LEU A 45 17.73 -18.06 -61.43
N LYS A 46 17.52 -18.83 -62.50
CA LYS A 46 18.31 -18.73 -63.74
C LYS A 46 17.86 -17.56 -64.62
N THR A 47 16.55 -17.27 -64.67
CA THR A 47 15.99 -16.22 -65.53
C THR A 47 16.08 -14.84 -64.90
N ARG A 48 15.81 -14.70 -63.59
CA ARG A 48 15.79 -13.42 -62.87
C ARG A 48 17.05 -13.16 -62.02
N ALA A 49 17.89 -14.17 -61.78
CA ALA A 49 19.16 -14.08 -61.04
C ALA A 49 19.01 -13.31 -59.71
N GLU A 50 19.78 -12.23 -59.50
CA GLU A 50 19.76 -11.40 -58.28
C GLU A 50 18.41 -10.67 -58.05
N THR A 51 17.51 -10.67 -59.05
CA THR A 51 16.17 -10.10 -58.96
C THR A 51 15.12 -11.10 -58.49
N SER A 52 15.48 -12.38 -58.32
CA SER A 52 14.58 -13.40 -57.75
C SER A 52 14.59 -13.31 -56.23
N ASP A 53 13.41 -13.28 -55.63
CA ASP A 53 13.24 -13.23 -54.17
C ASP A 53 13.81 -14.48 -53.47
N PHE A 54 13.99 -15.59 -54.20
CA PHE A 54 14.63 -16.82 -53.68
C PHE A 54 16.17 -16.77 -53.68
N TYR A 55 16.79 -15.73 -54.24
CA TYR A 55 18.24 -15.62 -54.36
C TYR A 55 19.01 -15.71 -53.03
N PRO A 56 18.56 -15.08 -51.92
CA PRO A 56 19.23 -15.19 -50.62
C PRO A 56 19.30 -16.61 -50.08
N LEU A 57 18.30 -17.45 -50.40
CA LEU A 57 18.20 -18.85 -49.96
C LEU A 57 18.66 -19.84 -51.03
N LYS A 58 19.34 -19.38 -52.08
CA LYS A 58 19.80 -20.23 -53.20
C LYS A 58 20.61 -21.45 -52.77
N LYS A 59 21.50 -21.32 -51.78
CA LYS A 59 22.30 -22.46 -51.27
C LYS A 59 21.41 -23.52 -50.63
N VAL A 60 20.50 -23.08 -49.75
CA VAL A 60 19.54 -23.95 -49.04
C VAL A 60 18.63 -24.69 -50.03
N ILE A 61 18.11 -23.98 -51.03
CA ILE A 61 17.24 -24.56 -52.07
C ILE A 61 17.98 -25.60 -52.91
N LEU A 62 19.25 -25.35 -53.26
CA LEU A 62 20.06 -26.30 -54.03
C LEU A 62 20.40 -27.56 -53.22
N GLU A 63 20.73 -27.40 -51.94
CA GLU A 63 21.09 -28.49 -51.01
C GLU A 63 19.88 -29.32 -50.54
N TYR A 64 18.65 -28.80 -50.67
CA TYR A 64 17.43 -29.51 -50.28
C TYR A 64 17.24 -30.84 -51.06
N PRO A 65 17.03 -31.99 -50.41
CA PRO A 65 17.01 -33.29 -51.07
C PRO A 65 15.73 -33.56 -51.90
N GLY A 66 14.59 -32.96 -51.57
CA GLY A 66 13.30 -33.23 -52.23
C GLY A 66 13.04 -32.44 -53.52
N GLU A 67 12.09 -32.92 -54.32
CA GLU A 67 11.68 -32.30 -55.61
C GLU A 67 10.74 -31.09 -55.42
N GLU A 68 10.05 -31.00 -54.27
CA GLU A 68 9.10 -29.93 -53.98
C GLU A 68 9.38 -29.27 -52.62
N LEU A 69 9.40 -27.95 -52.60
CA LEU A 69 9.59 -27.12 -51.42
C LEU A 69 8.24 -26.59 -50.91
N LEU A 70 8.08 -26.57 -49.59
CA LEU A 70 6.89 -26.04 -48.94
C LEU A 70 7.12 -24.58 -48.55
N VAL A 71 6.33 -23.68 -49.12
CA VAL A 71 6.34 -22.25 -48.82
C VAL A 71 5.10 -21.92 -47.99
N VAL A 72 5.29 -21.36 -46.80
CA VAL A 72 4.21 -21.08 -45.84
C VAL A 72 4.06 -19.57 -45.70
N PHE A 73 2.82 -19.09 -45.76
CA PHE A 73 2.42 -17.71 -45.51
C PHE A 73 2.31 -17.47 -44.00
N ASP A 74 2.97 -16.42 -43.54
CA ASP A 74 3.04 -16.04 -42.12
C ASP A 74 2.36 -14.67 -41.94
N PRO A 75 1.02 -14.63 -41.70
CA PRO A 75 0.28 -13.38 -41.56
C PRO A 75 0.72 -12.59 -40.32
N ASP A 76 1.11 -13.28 -39.26
CA ASP A 76 1.49 -12.70 -37.97
C ASP A 76 2.97 -12.28 -37.92
N LEU A 77 3.74 -12.53 -38.99
CA LEU A 77 5.18 -12.25 -39.08
C LEU A 77 5.99 -12.87 -37.93
N GLN A 78 5.60 -14.05 -37.44
CA GLN A 78 6.28 -14.75 -36.34
C GLN A 78 7.76 -15.04 -36.65
N TYR A 79 8.09 -15.26 -37.93
CA TYR A 79 9.45 -15.47 -38.41
C TYR A 79 10.06 -14.22 -39.09
N GLY A 80 9.39 -13.07 -38.98
CA GLY A 80 9.92 -11.76 -39.36
C GLY A 80 9.80 -11.37 -40.84
N GLN A 81 9.31 -12.25 -41.70
CA GLN A 81 9.00 -11.99 -43.11
C GLN A 81 7.63 -12.57 -43.47
N ASN A 82 7.05 -12.13 -44.60
CA ASN A 82 5.69 -12.51 -45.00
C ASN A 82 5.53 -13.99 -45.40
N PHE A 83 6.61 -14.67 -45.75
CA PHE A 83 6.63 -16.11 -45.97
C PHE A 83 7.84 -16.73 -45.27
N TYR A 84 7.83 -18.05 -45.13
CA TYR A 84 9.02 -18.83 -44.79
C TYR A 84 9.02 -20.15 -45.56
N ILE A 85 10.20 -20.73 -45.72
CA ILE A 85 10.40 -22.04 -46.35
C ILE A 85 10.89 -23.04 -45.32
N ILE A 86 10.48 -24.29 -45.51
CA ILE A 86 10.92 -25.42 -44.71
C ILE A 86 11.93 -26.21 -45.53
N ALA A 87 13.16 -26.29 -45.04
CA ALA A 87 14.29 -26.92 -45.74
C ALA A 87 14.62 -28.34 -45.23
N SER A 88 13.70 -28.98 -44.51
CA SER A 88 13.81 -30.37 -44.06
C SER A 88 12.61 -31.18 -44.57
N GLU A 89 12.87 -32.34 -45.16
CA GLU A 89 11.83 -33.22 -45.73
C GLU A 89 10.97 -33.84 -44.63
N GLU A 90 11.58 -34.18 -43.48
CA GLU A 90 10.87 -34.68 -42.30
C GLU A 90 9.88 -33.64 -41.77
N ALA A 91 10.30 -32.37 -41.67
CA ALA A 91 9.44 -31.27 -41.24
C ALA A 91 8.31 -30.99 -42.24
N LYS A 92 8.59 -31.04 -43.55
CA LYS A 92 7.57 -30.93 -44.60
C LYS A 92 6.51 -32.03 -44.48
N GLU A 93 6.93 -33.28 -44.31
CA GLU A 93 5.99 -34.41 -44.19
C GLU A 93 5.13 -34.32 -42.94
N ASN A 94 5.69 -33.91 -41.80
CA ASN A 94 4.94 -33.76 -40.55
C ASN A 94 3.81 -32.73 -40.69
N LEU A 95 4.08 -31.58 -41.32
CA LEU A 95 3.05 -30.56 -41.58
C LEU A 95 1.95 -31.05 -42.53
N LEU A 96 2.29 -31.85 -43.54
CA LEU A 96 1.32 -32.43 -44.47
C LEU A 96 0.49 -33.57 -43.82
N LYS A 97 1.10 -34.38 -42.95
CA LYS A 97 0.44 -35.47 -42.21
C LYS A 97 -0.61 -34.92 -41.22
N VAL A 98 -0.32 -33.79 -40.57
CA VAL A 98 -1.26 -33.10 -39.66
C VAL A 98 -2.55 -32.68 -40.38
N LYS A 99 -2.48 -32.17 -41.63
CA LYS A 99 -3.68 -31.80 -42.41
C LYS A 99 -4.37 -32.98 -43.11
N SER A 100 -3.63 -34.02 -43.50
CA SER A 100 -4.24 -35.21 -44.14
C SER A 100 -5.18 -35.94 -43.16
N ASN A 101 -4.88 -35.89 -41.86
CA ASN A 101 -5.73 -36.42 -40.80
C ASN A 101 -6.89 -35.48 -40.40
N SER A 102 -6.92 -34.22 -40.87
CA SER A 102 -7.97 -33.25 -40.51
C SER A 102 -9.15 -33.21 -41.48
N HIS A 103 -9.07 -33.88 -42.65
CA HIS A 103 -10.14 -33.84 -43.66
C HIS A 103 -11.20 -34.96 -43.55
N CYS A 104 -10.98 -35.95 -42.67
CA CYS A 104 -11.97 -36.90 -42.22
C CYS A 104 -12.07 -36.79 -40.70
N LEU A 105 -12.73 -35.73 -40.20
CA LEU A 105 -13.26 -35.58 -38.84
C LEU A 105 -13.91 -34.19 -38.68
N THR A 106 -14.80 -33.80 -39.59
CA THR A 106 -15.81 -32.76 -39.31
C THR A 106 -16.94 -33.36 -38.49
N SER A 107 -16.62 -33.75 -37.27
CA SER A 107 -17.48 -33.70 -36.09
C SER A 107 -16.74 -34.37 -34.93
N GLN A 108 -16.52 -33.58 -33.88
CA GLN A 108 -16.15 -33.95 -32.52
C GLN A 108 -14.64 -34.04 -32.16
N SER A 109 -14.36 -33.31 -31.08
CA SER A 109 -13.25 -33.41 -30.11
C SER A 109 -11.82 -32.98 -30.50
N LEU A 110 -11.50 -31.77 -30.07
CA LEU A 110 -10.22 -31.43 -29.42
C LEU A 110 -10.02 -32.31 -28.18
N ALA A 111 -9.01 -33.18 -28.21
CA ALA A 111 -8.16 -33.56 -27.07
C ALA A 111 -7.08 -34.55 -27.54
N THR A 112 -5.84 -34.06 -27.59
CA THR A 112 -4.57 -34.76 -27.29
C THR A 112 -4.53 -36.29 -27.39
N ALA A 113 -3.60 -36.83 -28.18
CA ALA A 113 -2.31 -37.24 -27.61
C ALA A 113 -1.39 -37.89 -28.64
N GLU A 114 -0.10 -37.62 -28.44
CA GLU A 114 1.02 -38.35 -28.99
C GLU A 114 0.92 -39.86 -28.70
N GLU A 115 1.36 -40.61 -29.72
CA GLU A 115 2.04 -41.90 -29.65
C GLU A 115 1.26 -43.13 -29.08
N ARG A 116 0.87 -44.05 -29.97
CA ARG A 116 1.72 -45.22 -30.32
C ARG A 116 1.01 -46.27 -31.18
N GLU A 117 1.85 -46.88 -32.02
CA GLU A 117 1.90 -48.30 -32.41
C GLU A 117 0.61 -49.02 -32.81
N GLU A 118 0.60 -49.43 -34.07
CA GLU A 118 -0.30 -50.40 -34.68
C GLU A 118 -0.45 -51.67 -33.84
N THR A 119 -1.69 -52.03 -33.51
CA THR A 119 -2.15 -53.42 -33.45
C THR A 119 -3.61 -53.50 -33.89
N GLU A 120 -3.87 -54.47 -34.76
CA GLU A 120 -5.08 -54.71 -35.54
C GLU A 120 -6.38 -54.70 -34.72
N GLU A 121 -7.36 -53.87 -35.12
CA GLU A 121 -8.69 -53.84 -34.52
C GLU A 121 -9.57 -55.00 -35.01
N GLU A 122 -9.86 -55.95 -34.12
CA GLU A 122 -11.08 -56.76 -34.19
C GLU A 122 -12.30 -55.86 -33.94
N ILE A 123 -13.17 -55.76 -34.95
CA ILE A 123 -14.47 -55.09 -34.90
C ILE A 123 -15.32 -55.72 -33.79
N ARG A 124 -15.48 -55.01 -32.66
CA ARG A 124 -16.52 -55.28 -31.66
C ARG A 124 -17.71 -54.37 -31.91
N GLN A 125 -18.84 -54.99 -32.24
CA GLN A 125 -20.14 -54.34 -32.35
C GLN A 125 -20.52 -53.71 -31.00
N GLU A 126 -20.47 -52.39 -30.91
CA GLU A 126 -21.04 -51.65 -29.78
C GLU A 126 -22.56 -51.84 -29.77
N THR A 127 -23.05 -52.34 -28.64
CA THR A 127 -24.47 -52.50 -28.36
C THR A 127 -25.05 -51.11 -28.11
N LEU A 128 -25.86 -50.59 -29.03
CA LEU A 128 -26.52 -49.29 -28.87
C LEU A 128 -27.35 -49.29 -27.57
N GLU A 129 -27.02 -48.40 -26.63
CA GLU A 129 -27.76 -48.23 -25.38
C GLU A 129 -29.20 -47.74 -25.65
N VAL A 130 -30.17 -48.37 -24.98
CA VAL A 130 -31.61 -48.10 -25.11
C VAL A 130 -31.95 -46.69 -24.61
N HIS A 131 -32.45 -45.82 -25.49
CA HIS A 131 -32.96 -44.50 -25.12
C HIS A 131 -34.07 -44.60 -24.07
N LYS A 132 -34.01 -43.79 -23.01
CA LYS A 132 -35.12 -43.66 -22.06
C LYS A 132 -36.34 -43.03 -22.73
N PRO A 133 -37.57 -43.46 -22.39
CA PRO A 133 -38.78 -42.89 -23.01
C PRO A 133 -38.94 -41.42 -22.64
N TRP A 134 -39.41 -40.62 -23.62
CA TRP A 134 -39.72 -39.21 -23.44
C TRP A 134 -40.80 -39.04 -22.37
N VAL A 135 -40.55 -38.14 -21.41
CA VAL A 135 -41.53 -37.77 -20.38
C VAL A 135 -41.97 -36.34 -20.66
N SER A 136 -43.24 -36.17 -21.00
CA SER A 136 -43.77 -34.84 -21.27
C SER A 136 -44.00 -34.03 -20.00
N LEU A 137 -43.65 -32.76 -20.06
CA LEU A 137 -43.84 -31.77 -18.98
C LEU A 137 -44.88 -30.70 -19.34
N GLY A 138 -45.73 -30.96 -20.35
CA GLY A 138 -46.95 -30.16 -20.63
C GLY A 138 -46.83 -29.08 -21.71
N SER A 139 -45.65 -28.85 -22.28
CA SER A 139 -45.42 -27.87 -23.36
C SER A 139 -45.97 -28.31 -24.73
N GLU A 140 -46.34 -29.58 -24.89
CA GLU A 140 -46.85 -30.13 -26.16
C GLU A 140 -48.21 -29.58 -26.58
N LYS A 141 -49.06 -29.18 -25.62
CA LYS A 141 -50.36 -28.56 -25.93
C LYS A 141 -50.22 -27.21 -26.63
N GLU A 142 -49.31 -26.37 -26.16
CA GLU A 142 -49.06 -25.06 -26.75
C GLU A 142 -48.46 -25.21 -28.16
N VAL A 143 -47.56 -26.19 -28.34
CA VAL A 143 -46.96 -26.50 -29.66
C VAL A 143 -47.99 -27.03 -30.65
N GLU A 144 -48.92 -27.88 -30.23
CA GLU A 144 -50.00 -28.36 -31.10
C GLU A 144 -50.99 -27.25 -31.49
N GLU A 145 -51.31 -26.33 -30.58
CA GLU A 145 -52.22 -25.21 -30.84
C GLU A 145 -51.63 -24.17 -31.81
N GLU A 146 -50.31 -23.95 -31.78
CA GLU A 146 -49.62 -23.04 -32.71
C GLU A 146 -49.18 -23.71 -34.03
N SER A 147 -49.32 -25.03 -34.16
CA SER A 147 -48.92 -25.74 -35.37
C SER A 147 -49.83 -25.41 -36.58
N VAL A 148 -49.24 -24.83 -37.63
CA VAL A 148 -49.95 -24.47 -38.88
C VAL A 148 -50.32 -25.74 -39.65
N LYS A 149 -51.62 -25.98 -39.89
CA LYS A 149 -52.12 -27.10 -40.70
C LYS A 149 -52.55 -26.61 -42.08
N GLU A 150 -51.90 -27.09 -43.16
CA GLU A 150 -52.29 -26.79 -44.55
C GLU A 150 -53.69 -27.37 -44.84
N ARG A 151 -54.63 -26.54 -45.32
CA ARG A 151 -56.05 -26.93 -45.50
C ARG A 151 -56.50 -27.14 -46.96
N ASP A 152 -55.64 -26.89 -47.96
CA ASP A 152 -56.03 -26.94 -49.37
C ASP A 152 -55.37 -28.11 -50.14
N THR A 153 -56.16 -28.83 -50.94
CA THR A 153 -55.71 -29.98 -51.74
C THR A 153 -54.90 -29.56 -52.97
N LYS A 154 -53.62 -29.93 -53.04
CA LYS A 154 -52.70 -29.62 -54.16
C LYS A 154 -52.84 -30.65 -55.30
N ILE A 155 -52.89 -30.19 -56.56
CA ILE A 155 -52.97 -31.04 -57.77
C ILE A 155 -51.56 -31.32 -58.32
N LYS A 156 -51.28 -32.58 -58.68
CA LYS A 156 -50.02 -33.03 -59.31
C LYS A 156 -50.22 -33.35 -60.80
N TYR A 157 -49.33 -32.84 -61.66
CA TYR A 157 -49.22 -33.24 -63.06
C TYR A 157 -48.01 -34.16 -63.28
N LYS A 158 -48.12 -35.12 -64.21
CA LYS A 158 -47.03 -36.01 -64.64
C LYS A 158 -46.89 -35.92 -66.15
N ILE A 159 -45.71 -35.49 -66.62
CA ILE A 159 -45.36 -35.46 -68.05
C ILE A 159 -44.32 -36.57 -68.29
N SER A 160 -44.50 -37.35 -69.35
CA SER A 160 -43.62 -38.49 -69.69
C SER A 160 -43.20 -38.46 -71.16
N ARG A 161 -41.96 -38.84 -71.46
CA ARG A 161 -41.39 -38.94 -72.81
C ARG A 161 -40.80 -40.33 -73.05
N VAL A 162 -40.89 -40.84 -74.28
CA VAL A 162 -40.41 -42.18 -74.64
C VAL A 162 -38.88 -42.27 -74.53
N GLY A 163 -38.38 -43.26 -73.76
CA GLY A 163 -37.01 -43.32 -73.21
C GLY A 163 -35.84 -43.22 -74.20
N ARG A 164 -35.98 -43.71 -75.44
CA ARG A 164 -34.94 -43.55 -76.48
C ARG A 164 -34.70 -42.11 -76.94
N LYS A 165 -35.58 -41.17 -76.59
CA LYS A 165 -35.44 -39.73 -76.87
C LYS A 165 -34.98 -38.93 -75.65
N PHE A 166 -34.69 -39.58 -74.53
CA PHE A 166 -34.04 -38.95 -73.38
C PHE A 166 -32.56 -38.71 -73.70
N GLY A 167 -32.08 -37.49 -73.52
CA GLY A 167 -30.67 -37.14 -73.74
C GLY A 167 -30.23 -36.93 -75.19
N ALA A 168 -31.11 -37.12 -76.19
CA ALA A 168 -30.79 -36.76 -77.58
C ALA A 168 -30.74 -35.22 -77.72
N PRO A 169 -29.76 -34.64 -78.44
CA PRO A 169 -29.66 -33.20 -78.63
C PRO A 169 -30.92 -32.68 -79.34
N ILE A 170 -31.58 -31.71 -78.73
CA ILE A 170 -32.79 -31.06 -79.26
C ILE A 170 -32.36 -29.71 -79.81
N THR A 171 -32.47 -29.53 -81.12
CA THR A 171 -32.30 -28.22 -81.73
C THR A 171 -33.64 -27.49 -81.63
N PHE A 172 -33.70 -26.48 -80.77
CA PHE A 172 -34.86 -25.60 -80.68
C PHE A 172 -34.88 -24.68 -81.89
N MET A 173 -36.05 -24.51 -82.48
CA MET A 173 -36.32 -23.50 -83.49
C MET A 173 -37.59 -22.77 -83.08
N ASP A 174 -37.58 -21.46 -83.20
CA ASP A 174 -38.77 -20.64 -83.00
C ASP A 174 -39.78 -20.97 -84.11
N LYS A 175 -40.94 -21.48 -83.72
CA LYS A 175 -42.06 -21.77 -84.62
C LYS A 175 -43.19 -20.81 -84.34
N ASN A 176 -43.74 -20.21 -85.40
CA ASN A 176 -44.86 -19.29 -85.30
C ASN A 176 -46.17 -20.05 -85.02
N ALA A 177 -47.04 -19.46 -84.20
CA ALA A 177 -48.24 -20.08 -83.63
C ALA A 177 -49.35 -20.47 -84.64
N THR A 178 -49.16 -20.24 -85.94
CA THR A 178 -50.13 -20.55 -87.00
C THR A 178 -49.95 -21.93 -87.62
N ASP A 179 -48.81 -22.59 -87.43
CA ASP A 179 -48.44 -23.81 -88.17
C ASP A 179 -48.92 -25.12 -87.54
N ASP A 180 -49.49 -25.09 -86.33
CA ASP A 180 -50.11 -26.26 -85.68
C ASP A 180 -51.59 -25.99 -85.33
N LYS A 181 -52.45 -26.84 -85.89
CA LYS A 181 -53.93 -26.77 -85.79
C LYS A 181 -54.49 -27.08 -84.40
N ASP A 182 -53.64 -27.46 -83.44
CA ASP A 182 -54.05 -27.93 -82.11
C ASP A 182 -53.54 -27.04 -80.95
N SER A 183 -53.00 -25.84 -81.23
CA SER A 183 -52.37 -24.99 -80.20
C SER A 183 -53.10 -23.69 -79.82
N TYR A 184 -54.24 -23.34 -80.44
CA TYR A 184 -55.09 -22.25 -79.96
C TYR A 184 -56.52 -22.33 -80.53
N ALA A 185 -57.52 -22.22 -79.66
CA ALA A 185 -58.89 -21.88 -80.02
C ALA A 185 -59.39 -20.80 -79.06
N GLU A 186 -59.60 -19.59 -79.57
CA GLU A 186 -60.51 -18.62 -78.99
C GLU A 186 -61.49 -18.13 -80.06
N CYS A 187 -62.76 -18.13 -79.65
CA CYS A 187 -63.94 -17.88 -80.44
C CYS A 187 -64.18 -16.39 -80.66
N THR A 188 -64.33 -15.97 -81.92
CA THR A 188 -64.88 -14.65 -82.26
C THR A 188 -66.41 -14.71 -82.28
N ALA A 189 -67.05 -13.62 -81.85
CA ALA A 189 -68.49 -13.53 -81.66
C ALA A 189 -69.29 -13.73 -82.95
N TYR A 190 -70.42 -14.45 -82.87
CA TYR A 190 -71.49 -14.35 -83.85
C TYR A 190 -72.83 -14.12 -83.12
N GLU A 191 -73.61 -13.17 -83.64
CA GLU A 191 -74.95 -12.84 -83.16
C GLU A 191 -75.96 -13.71 -83.93
N ASP A 192 -76.88 -14.34 -83.19
CA ASP A 192 -77.98 -15.15 -83.70
C ASP A 192 -79.30 -14.33 -83.57
N ASP A 193 -79.97 -14.14 -84.70
CA ASP A 193 -81.11 -13.26 -84.96
C ASP A 193 -82.45 -13.71 -84.32
N THR A 194 -82.45 -14.58 -83.31
CA THR A 194 -83.67 -14.78 -82.49
C THR A 194 -84.01 -13.58 -81.60
N PHE A 195 -83.12 -12.58 -81.49
CA PHE A 195 -83.32 -11.44 -80.60
C PHE A 195 -83.24 -10.08 -81.33
N SER A 196 -84.42 -9.56 -81.69
CA SER A 196 -84.63 -8.15 -82.00
C SER A 196 -85.07 -7.40 -80.74
N ILE A 197 -84.17 -6.69 -80.06
CA ILE A 197 -84.52 -5.83 -78.92
C ILE A 197 -84.05 -4.39 -79.13
N LYS A 198 -85.03 -3.49 -78.98
CA LYS A 198 -84.93 -2.05 -79.15
C LYS A 198 -84.01 -1.41 -78.12
N ILE A 199 -83.19 -0.50 -78.63
CA ILE A 199 -82.26 0.36 -77.88
C ILE A 199 -83.04 1.56 -77.31
N LEU A 200 -82.90 1.78 -76.00
CA LEU A 200 -83.33 2.97 -75.26
C LEU A 200 -82.27 3.29 -74.20
N GLU A 201 -81.85 4.56 -74.14
CA GLU A 201 -80.75 5.04 -73.30
C GLU A 201 -81.08 5.07 -71.80
N ARG A 202 -80.06 4.82 -70.96
CA ARG A 202 -80.14 4.87 -69.50
C ARG A 202 -78.84 5.43 -68.91
N ASP A 203 -78.97 6.46 -68.09
CA ASP A 203 -77.85 7.13 -67.43
C ASP A 203 -77.50 6.41 -66.10
N VAL A 204 -76.24 5.98 -65.93
CA VAL A 204 -75.76 5.23 -64.74
C VAL A 204 -74.32 5.62 -64.41
N GLY A 205 -74.09 6.04 -63.16
CA GLY A 205 -72.75 6.33 -62.63
C GLY A 205 -72.10 5.12 -61.95
N VAL A 206 -70.80 4.94 -62.16
CA VAL A 206 -69.98 3.87 -61.55
C VAL A 206 -68.85 4.53 -60.73
N GLN A 207 -68.75 4.20 -59.44
CA GLN A 207 -67.64 4.62 -58.58
C GLN A 207 -66.73 3.43 -58.28
N MET A 208 -65.43 3.57 -58.59
CA MET A 208 -64.45 2.48 -58.68
C MET A 208 -63.50 2.47 -57.47
N VAL A 209 -64.04 2.57 -56.25
CA VAL A 209 -63.25 2.44 -55.02
C VAL A 209 -63.85 1.35 -54.13
N PRO A 210 -63.07 0.31 -53.76
CA PRO A 210 -63.53 -0.73 -52.85
C PRO A 210 -63.85 -0.16 -51.47
N LYS A 211 -64.88 -0.69 -50.79
CA LYS A 211 -65.31 -0.24 -49.46
C LYS A 211 -64.13 -0.31 -48.47
N LEU A 212 -63.73 0.82 -47.90
CA LEU A 212 -62.71 0.89 -46.86
C LEU A 212 -63.27 0.34 -45.54
N ARG A 213 -62.48 -0.51 -44.87
CA ARG A 213 -62.73 -0.99 -43.49
C ARG A 213 -61.54 -0.58 -42.63
N GLU A 214 -61.80 0.19 -41.58
CA GLU A 214 -60.76 0.57 -40.62
C GLU A 214 -60.56 -0.55 -39.59
N THR A 215 -59.31 -0.96 -39.40
CA THR A 215 -58.89 -1.93 -38.37
C THR A 215 -57.69 -1.38 -37.64
N SER A 216 -57.77 -1.32 -36.31
CA SER A 216 -56.64 -0.99 -35.44
C SER A 216 -55.89 -2.25 -35.02
N THR A 217 -54.57 -2.20 -35.02
CA THR A 217 -53.69 -3.26 -34.50
C THR A 217 -52.88 -2.72 -33.33
N GLN A 218 -52.88 -3.45 -32.22
CA GLN A 218 -52.02 -3.19 -31.06
C GLN A 218 -51.16 -4.44 -30.83
N THR A 219 -49.84 -4.32 -30.96
CA THR A 219 -48.91 -5.42 -30.71
C THR A 219 -48.76 -5.64 -29.21
N LYS A 220 -49.01 -6.87 -28.76
CA LYS A 220 -48.70 -7.29 -27.39
C LYS A 220 -47.20 -7.53 -27.30
N TRP A 221 -46.49 -6.72 -26.52
CA TRP A 221 -45.05 -6.91 -26.30
C TRP A 221 -44.82 -8.14 -25.42
N THR A 222 -44.37 -9.24 -26.01
CA THR A 222 -43.88 -10.42 -25.29
C THR A 222 -42.36 -10.32 -25.12
N TYR A 223 -41.85 -10.65 -23.93
CA TYR A 223 -40.40 -10.64 -23.66
C TYR A 223 -39.80 -11.99 -24.06
N PRO A 224 -39.03 -12.10 -25.16
CA PRO A 224 -38.30 -13.33 -25.44
C PRO A 224 -37.26 -13.55 -24.34
N LYS A 225 -37.26 -14.73 -23.71
CA LYS A 225 -36.20 -15.15 -22.79
C LYS A 225 -35.29 -16.12 -23.54
N ASN A 226 -34.01 -15.78 -23.62
CA ASN A 226 -33.01 -16.70 -24.17
C ASN A 226 -32.91 -17.92 -23.24
N ALA A 227 -33.04 -19.11 -23.82
CA ALA A 227 -32.81 -20.38 -23.13
C ALA A 227 -31.57 -21.06 -23.75
N SER A 228 -30.62 -21.44 -22.91
CA SER A 228 -29.42 -22.18 -23.31
C SER A 228 -29.33 -23.48 -22.51
N THR A 229 -28.97 -24.57 -23.16
CA THR A 229 -28.72 -25.87 -22.53
C THR A 229 -27.22 -26.12 -22.44
N GLN A 230 -26.74 -26.52 -21.25
CA GLN A 230 -25.39 -27.01 -21.02
C GLN A 230 -25.46 -28.49 -20.66
N TYR A 231 -24.64 -29.33 -21.30
CA TYR A 231 -24.53 -30.74 -20.93
C TYR A 231 -23.37 -30.95 -19.97
N TYR A 232 -23.52 -31.91 -19.07
CA TYR A 232 -22.44 -32.37 -18.19
C TYR A 232 -21.97 -33.75 -18.66
N PRO A 233 -20.66 -34.05 -18.60
CA PRO A 233 -20.17 -35.39 -18.90
C PRO A 233 -20.81 -36.39 -17.95
N ARG A 234 -21.24 -37.54 -18.49
CA ARG A 234 -21.87 -38.61 -17.72
C ARG A 234 -20.82 -39.21 -16.78
N LEU A 235 -20.94 -38.92 -15.49
CA LEU A 235 -20.08 -39.52 -14.48
C LEU A 235 -20.49 -40.98 -14.28
N LEU A 236 -19.52 -41.89 -14.35
CA LEU A 236 -19.71 -43.29 -13.97
C LEU A 236 -20.16 -43.37 -12.50
N SER A 237 -21.04 -44.33 -12.18
CA SER A 237 -21.40 -44.61 -10.79
C SER A 237 -20.17 -45.04 -10.00
N ASN A 238 -20.18 -44.84 -8.67
CA ASN A 238 -19.06 -45.21 -7.81
C ASN A 238 -18.74 -46.73 -7.89
N GLU A 239 -19.75 -47.56 -8.13
CA GLU A 239 -19.60 -49.00 -8.33
C GLU A 239 -18.88 -49.32 -9.64
N ALA A 240 -19.28 -48.70 -10.75
CA ALA A 240 -18.62 -48.88 -12.05
C ALA A 240 -17.17 -48.35 -12.04
N LYS A 241 -16.89 -47.28 -11.29
CA LYS A 241 -15.52 -46.79 -11.06
C LYS A 241 -14.68 -47.81 -10.30
N ALA A 242 -15.21 -48.40 -9.24
CA ALA A 242 -14.52 -49.41 -8.45
C ALA A 242 -14.21 -50.67 -9.28
N GLU A 243 -15.16 -51.10 -10.12
CA GLU A 243 -14.99 -52.21 -11.05
C GLU A 243 -13.89 -51.91 -12.09
N SER A 244 -13.92 -50.73 -12.70
CA SER A 244 -12.88 -50.27 -13.64
C SER A 244 -11.48 -50.19 -12.98
N LEU A 245 -11.40 -49.67 -11.75
CA LEU A 245 -10.14 -49.60 -10.97
C LEU A 245 -9.62 -50.99 -10.58
N SER A 246 -10.51 -51.96 -10.40
CA SER A 246 -10.15 -53.34 -10.07
C SER A 246 -9.71 -54.17 -11.28
N SER A 247 -9.94 -53.67 -12.49
CA SER A 247 -9.66 -54.36 -13.75
C SER A 247 -8.18 -54.74 -13.90
N GLU A 248 -7.93 -55.99 -14.32
CA GLU A 248 -6.58 -56.48 -14.60
C GLU A 248 -5.91 -55.75 -15.77
N THR A 249 -6.69 -55.24 -16.73
CA THR A 249 -6.15 -54.47 -17.87
C THR A 249 -5.53 -53.16 -17.38
N LEU A 250 -6.20 -52.46 -16.47
CA LEU A 250 -5.70 -51.22 -15.88
C LEU A 250 -4.47 -51.48 -15.01
N LYS A 251 -4.46 -52.55 -14.21
CA LYS A 251 -3.28 -52.91 -13.41
C LYS A 251 -2.05 -53.20 -14.28
N LYS A 252 -2.22 -53.89 -15.40
CA LYS A 252 -1.13 -54.15 -16.37
C LYS A 252 -0.61 -52.85 -16.98
N PHE A 253 -1.50 -51.94 -17.38
CA PHE A 253 -1.15 -50.62 -17.89
C PHE A 253 -0.38 -49.79 -16.84
N LEU A 254 -0.89 -49.70 -15.61
CA LEU A 254 -0.24 -48.96 -14.54
C LEU A 254 1.15 -49.52 -14.22
N THR A 255 1.32 -50.84 -14.23
CA THR A 255 2.63 -51.48 -14.01
C THR A 255 3.63 -51.14 -15.13
N ALA A 256 3.16 -51.04 -16.38
CA ALA A 256 4.00 -50.65 -17.51
C ALA A 256 4.40 -49.16 -17.48
N VAL A 257 3.47 -48.28 -17.08
CA VAL A 257 3.69 -46.83 -17.03
C VAL A 257 4.46 -46.41 -15.79
N HIS A 258 4.31 -47.11 -14.67
CA HIS A 258 5.02 -46.88 -13.40
C HIS A 258 6.52 -46.65 -13.60
N ILE A 259 7.17 -47.51 -14.40
CA ILE A 259 8.62 -47.46 -14.62
C ILE A 259 9.01 -46.14 -15.32
N ARG A 260 8.19 -45.66 -16.26
CA ARG A 260 8.46 -44.40 -16.97
C ARG A 260 8.34 -43.19 -16.04
N VAL A 261 7.36 -43.22 -15.15
CA VAL A 261 7.14 -42.17 -14.15
C VAL A 261 8.27 -42.18 -13.12
N GLU A 262 8.69 -43.35 -12.65
CA GLU A 262 9.79 -43.49 -11.69
C GLU A 262 11.10 -42.92 -12.24
N ILE A 263 11.45 -43.21 -13.49
CA ILE A 263 12.63 -42.65 -14.15
C ILE A 263 12.56 -41.12 -14.23
N ALA A 264 11.40 -40.57 -14.60
CA ALA A 264 11.20 -39.11 -14.67
C ALA A 264 11.34 -38.44 -13.29
N LEU A 265 10.82 -39.08 -12.24
CA LEU A 265 10.94 -38.59 -10.87
C LEU A 265 12.40 -38.62 -10.39
N GLN A 266 13.12 -39.72 -10.64
CA GLN A 266 14.54 -39.82 -10.29
C GLN A 266 15.37 -38.76 -11.02
N GLN A 267 15.08 -38.51 -12.31
CA GLN A 267 15.77 -37.47 -13.07
C GLN A 267 15.56 -36.06 -12.49
N ASN A 268 14.35 -35.76 -12.02
CA ASN A 268 14.04 -34.49 -11.36
C ASN A 268 14.70 -34.36 -9.97
N GLU A 269 14.86 -35.46 -9.23
CA GLU A 269 15.50 -35.47 -7.92
C GLU A 269 17.03 -35.34 -8.00
N ILE A 270 17.65 -35.94 -9.02
CA ILE A 270 19.12 -35.89 -9.20
C ILE A 270 19.62 -34.46 -9.39
N MET A 271 18.92 -33.62 -10.16
CA MET A 271 19.33 -32.24 -10.39
C MET A 271 18.15 -31.38 -10.83
N ASN A 272 17.92 -30.28 -10.11
CA ASN A 272 16.96 -29.26 -10.52
C ASN A 272 17.58 -28.35 -11.58
N VAL A 273 17.34 -28.65 -12.86
CA VAL A 273 17.83 -27.89 -14.02
C VAL A 273 17.27 -26.45 -14.05
N PHE A 274 16.19 -26.19 -13.33
CA PHE A 274 15.53 -24.88 -13.27
C PHE A 274 15.94 -24.04 -12.05
N PHE A 275 16.89 -24.52 -11.23
CA PHE A 275 17.41 -23.73 -10.12
C PHE A 275 18.38 -22.68 -10.64
N ASP A 276 18.06 -21.40 -10.38
CA ASP A 276 18.91 -20.28 -10.75
C ASP A 276 19.94 -19.99 -9.63
N ASP A 277 21.12 -20.57 -9.78
CA ASP A 277 22.25 -20.37 -8.84
C ASP A 277 22.63 -18.88 -8.68
N TRP A 278 22.46 -18.06 -9.73
CA TRP A 278 22.79 -16.63 -9.67
C TRP A 278 21.82 -15.86 -8.81
N LYS A 279 20.53 -16.21 -8.86
CA LYS A 279 19.51 -15.65 -7.96
C LYS A 279 19.74 -16.09 -6.51
N ALA A 280 20.25 -17.30 -6.28
CA ALA A 280 20.58 -17.80 -4.94
C ALA A 280 21.86 -17.16 -4.35
N LEU A 281 22.77 -16.70 -5.21
CA LEU A 281 24.04 -16.03 -4.83
C LEU A 281 23.94 -14.51 -4.78
N ALA A 282 22.82 -13.90 -5.21
CA ALA A 282 22.62 -12.47 -5.15
C ALA A 282 22.44 -12.00 -3.70
N GLU A 283 23.54 -11.71 -3.02
CA GLU A 283 23.52 -10.81 -1.87
C GLU A 283 23.33 -9.39 -2.40
N ASP A 284 22.10 -8.87 -2.33
CA ASP A 284 21.82 -7.48 -2.66
C ASP A 284 22.63 -6.57 -1.73
N GLN A 285 23.75 -6.04 -2.22
CA GLN A 285 24.43 -4.91 -1.57
C GLN A 285 23.50 -3.69 -1.67
N GLN A 286 22.62 -3.55 -0.69
CA GLN A 286 21.73 -2.39 -0.62
C GLN A 286 22.53 -1.15 -0.21
N ASP A 287 22.56 -0.17 -1.10
CA ASP A 287 23.05 1.17 -0.79
C ASP A 287 22.27 1.78 0.38
N VAL A 288 22.99 2.47 1.26
CA VAL A 288 22.42 3.14 2.43
C VAL A 288 21.68 4.40 1.97
N CYS A 289 20.40 4.27 1.64
CA CYS A 289 19.56 5.39 1.21
C CYS A 289 18.26 5.46 2.01
N LEU A 290 17.81 6.68 2.35
CA LEU A 290 16.47 6.92 2.87
C LEU A 290 15.52 7.00 1.68
N LYS A 291 14.51 6.11 1.64
CA LYS A 291 13.53 6.11 0.55
C LYS A 291 12.40 7.06 0.90
N ALA A 292 12.05 7.97 0.01
CA ALA A 292 10.89 8.83 0.22
C ALA A 292 9.61 7.97 0.19
N TYR A 293 8.86 7.95 1.29
CA TYR A 293 7.60 7.23 1.39
C TYR A 293 6.43 8.15 1.07
N GLN A 294 6.34 9.30 1.75
CA GLN A 294 5.24 10.24 1.59
C GLN A 294 5.63 11.65 2.01
N SER A 295 4.84 12.66 1.63
CA SER A 295 4.99 14.01 2.15
C SER A 295 3.62 14.63 2.42
N PHE A 296 3.52 15.36 3.52
CA PHE A 296 2.30 16.00 4.00
C PHE A 296 2.47 17.52 3.99
N THR A 297 1.46 18.20 3.45
CA THR A 297 1.40 19.66 3.38
C THR A 297 -0.06 20.08 3.25
N ASP A 298 -0.47 21.08 4.05
CA ASP A 298 -1.82 21.63 4.03
C ASP A 298 -1.77 23.12 3.70
N VAL A 299 -2.54 23.52 2.69
CA VAL A 299 -2.53 24.90 2.17
C VAL A 299 -3.24 25.88 3.11
N GLN A 300 -4.16 25.40 3.96
CA GLN A 300 -4.94 26.25 4.87
C GLN A 300 -4.16 26.57 6.15
N TYR A 301 -3.49 25.57 6.73
CA TYR A 301 -2.88 25.67 8.05
C TYR A 301 -1.34 25.74 8.02
N LEU A 302 -0.67 25.15 7.02
CA LEU A 302 0.80 25.07 6.97
C LEU A 302 1.45 26.02 5.96
N LYS A 303 0.69 26.65 5.06
CA LYS A 303 1.24 27.56 4.06
C LYS A 303 1.98 28.73 4.72
N ASN A 304 3.25 28.90 4.35
CA ASN A 304 4.15 29.93 4.88
C ASN A 304 4.37 29.84 6.41
N ARG A 305 4.15 28.67 7.02
CA ARG A 305 4.45 28.43 8.43
C ARG A 305 5.57 27.43 8.58
N THR A 306 6.33 27.59 9.64
CA THR A 306 7.41 26.70 9.99
C THR A 306 6.88 25.63 10.96
N ILE A 307 7.11 24.36 10.64
CA ILE A 307 6.75 23.26 11.54
C ILE A 307 7.65 23.35 12.77
N SER A 308 7.03 23.47 13.94
CA SER A 308 7.72 23.68 15.22
C SER A 308 8.00 22.37 15.95
N CYS A 309 7.08 21.41 15.89
CA CYS A 309 7.19 20.13 16.57
C CYS A 309 6.43 19.04 15.82
N VAL A 310 6.97 17.82 15.84
CA VAL A 310 6.39 16.64 15.21
C VAL A 310 6.46 15.47 16.17
N CYS A 311 5.32 14.81 16.40
CA CYS A 311 5.24 13.68 17.31
C CYS A 311 4.41 12.54 16.70
N TRP A 312 4.97 11.34 16.70
CA TRP A 312 4.22 10.14 16.36
C TRP A 312 3.27 9.77 17.49
N HIS A 313 2.09 9.27 17.13
CA HIS A 313 1.18 8.72 18.12
C HIS A 313 1.81 7.46 18.76
N PRO A 314 1.78 7.32 20.11
CA PRO A 314 2.56 6.29 20.80
C PRO A 314 1.98 4.87 20.69
N THR A 315 0.68 4.72 20.43
CA THR A 315 0.00 3.41 20.35
C THR A 315 -0.55 3.09 18.97
N ILE A 316 -1.34 3.99 18.38
CA ILE A 316 -1.87 3.84 17.01
C ILE A 316 -0.77 4.08 15.98
N TYR A 317 -0.48 3.05 15.19
CA TYR A 317 0.47 3.11 14.09
C TYR A 317 -0.07 3.99 12.93
N GLY A 318 0.83 4.74 12.30
CA GLY A 318 0.53 5.55 11.12
C GLY A 318 -0.04 6.93 11.42
N ILE A 319 -0.34 7.24 12.69
CA ILE A 319 -0.81 8.58 13.08
C ILE A 319 0.37 9.47 13.46
N ILE A 320 0.42 10.66 12.85
CA ILE A 320 1.42 11.68 13.13
C ILE A 320 0.75 13.01 13.43
N ALA A 321 1.19 13.66 14.51
CA ALA A 321 0.75 14.99 14.89
C ALA A 321 1.85 16.00 14.55
N LEU A 322 1.43 17.19 14.12
CA LEU A 322 2.33 18.27 13.76
C LEU A 322 1.76 19.63 14.17
N SER A 323 2.63 20.49 14.70
CA SER A 323 2.32 21.89 15.02
C SER A 323 3.12 22.81 14.11
N ALA A 324 2.53 23.95 13.76
CA ALA A 324 3.20 24.97 12.99
C ALA A 324 3.06 26.33 13.67
N SER A 325 4.13 27.09 13.63
CA SER A 325 4.20 28.46 14.13
C SER A 325 4.54 29.41 12.99
N GLU A 326 3.99 30.60 13.05
CA GLU A 326 4.36 31.68 12.15
C GLU A 326 5.77 32.16 12.52
N GLN A 327 6.68 32.12 11.55
CA GLN A 327 7.99 32.75 11.71
C GLN A 327 7.90 34.13 11.07
N PRO A 328 7.83 35.23 11.84
CA PRO A 328 7.80 36.54 11.24
C PRO A 328 9.13 36.77 10.53
N SER A 329 9.08 37.16 9.26
CA SER A 329 10.27 37.64 8.56
C SER A 329 10.80 38.90 9.29
N TYR A 330 12.11 39.16 9.22
CA TYR A 330 12.74 40.33 9.86
C TYR A 330 12.08 41.66 9.44
N GLU A 331 11.52 41.73 8.23
CA GLU A 331 10.79 42.89 7.71
C GLU A 331 9.34 42.99 8.26
N GLU A 332 8.72 41.86 8.62
CA GLU A 332 7.37 41.81 9.19
C GLU A 332 7.33 42.04 10.71
N GLN A 333 8.46 41.86 11.43
CA GLN A 333 8.60 42.27 12.84
C GLN A 333 8.33 43.77 13.06
N VAL A 334 8.49 44.60 12.03
CA VAL A 334 8.26 46.06 12.09
C VAL A 334 6.77 46.41 11.92
N ASN A 335 5.96 45.51 11.34
CA ASN A 335 4.53 45.74 11.02
C ASN A 335 3.59 44.75 11.74
N LEU A 336 3.88 44.43 13.02
CA LEU A 336 3.14 43.45 13.84
C LEU A 336 1.66 43.78 14.10
N SER A 337 1.21 45.01 13.83
CA SER A 337 -0.08 45.51 14.36
C SER A 337 -1.33 45.10 13.58
N ASN A 338 -1.24 44.50 12.38
CA ASN A 338 -2.42 44.31 11.52
C ASN A 338 -2.63 42.91 10.89
N LYS A 339 -1.84 41.87 11.23
CA LYS A 339 -1.96 40.53 10.59
C LYS A 339 -2.32 39.34 11.50
N SER A 340 -2.11 39.41 12.83
CA SER A 340 -2.31 38.25 13.74
C SER A 340 -3.76 37.75 13.90
N LEU A 341 -4.76 38.38 13.28
CA LEU A 341 -6.18 38.03 13.50
C LEU A 341 -6.78 37.03 12.49
N LEU A 342 -6.05 36.67 11.41
CA LEU A 342 -6.63 35.85 10.34
C LEU A 342 -6.32 34.35 10.45
N HIS A 343 -5.37 33.97 11.30
CA HIS A 343 -4.73 32.67 11.25
C HIS A 343 -4.86 31.94 12.58
N GLN A 344 -5.57 30.80 12.58
CA GLN A 344 -5.75 29.98 13.78
C GLN A 344 -4.50 29.14 14.04
N SER A 345 -4.08 29.03 15.30
CA SER A 345 -3.01 28.14 15.76
C SER A 345 -3.58 26.75 16.03
N VAL A 346 -3.00 25.72 15.41
CA VAL A 346 -3.54 24.35 15.45
C VAL A 346 -2.46 23.28 15.50
N ILE A 347 -2.81 22.11 16.05
CA ILE A 347 -2.10 20.84 15.82
C ILE A 347 -2.89 20.04 14.79
N LEU A 348 -2.24 19.56 13.75
CA LEU A 348 -2.85 18.71 12.72
C LEU A 348 -2.47 17.25 12.97
N LEU A 349 -3.45 16.34 12.94
CA LEU A 349 -3.20 14.90 12.96
C LEU A 349 -3.48 14.32 11.58
N TRP A 350 -2.49 13.60 11.05
CA TRP A 350 -2.51 12.93 9.76
C TRP A 350 -2.38 11.43 9.93
N SER A 351 -2.87 10.68 8.95
CA SER A 351 -2.67 9.24 8.84
C SER A 351 -1.79 8.92 7.63
N LEU A 352 -0.83 8.01 7.80
CA LEU A 352 -0.05 7.45 6.69
C LEU A 352 -0.93 6.69 5.69
N PHE A 353 -2.09 6.18 6.13
CA PHE A 353 -3.01 5.40 5.29
C PHE A 353 -4.00 6.26 4.51
N ASP A 354 -4.26 7.48 4.98
CA ASP A 354 -5.10 8.45 4.30
C ASP A 354 -4.40 9.81 4.26
N PRO A 355 -3.56 10.03 3.24
CA PRO A 355 -2.72 11.22 3.15
C PRO A 355 -3.44 12.45 2.62
N LEU A 356 -4.64 12.30 2.06
CA LEU A 356 -5.38 13.41 1.46
C LEU A 356 -6.30 14.07 2.48
N CYS A 357 -6.68 13.35 3.55
CA CYS A 357 -7.60 13.85 4.55
C CYS A 357 -6.93 13.99 5.92
N LEU A 358 -7.03 15.20 6.47
CA LEU A 358 -6.76 15.46 7.88
C LEU A 358 -7.69 14.62 8.76
N GLN A 359 -7.13 13.97 9.78
CA GLN A 359 -7.92 13.12 10.68
C GLN A 359 -8.54 13.93 11.82
N LEU A 360 -7.77 14.88 12.36
CA LEU A 360 -8.18 15.72 13.50
C LEU A 360 -7.42 17.06 13.45
N VAL A 361 -8.08 18.14 13.87
CA VAL A 361 -7.46 19.46 14.05
C VAL A 361 -7.66 19.90 15.50
N LEU A 362 -6.58 20.10 16.25
CA LEU A 362 -6.62 20.58 17.64
C LEU A 362 -6.42 22.09 17.63
N LYS A 363 -7.40 22.85 18.11
CA LYS A 363 -7.31 24.31 18.22
C LYS A 363 -6.51 24.72 19.45
N ALA A 364 -5.60 25.67 19.29
CA ALA A 364 -4.84 26.29 20.36
C ALA A 364 -5.18 27.79 20.48
N PRO A 365 -4.98 28.40 21.66
CA PRO A 365 -5.13 29.84 21.84
C PRO A 365 -4.05 30.64 21.10
N GLU A 366 -2.83 30.12 21.05
CA GLU A 366 -1.65 30.75 20.45
C GLU A 366 -0.76 29.69 19.78
N ASP A 367 0.22 30.14 18.99
CA ASP A 367 1.15 29.26 18.29
C ASP A 367 1.90 28.32 19.23
N ILE A 368 1.98 27.05 18.81
CA ILE A 368 2.48 25.95 19.64
C ILE A 368 3.95 25.74 19.31
N CYS A 369 4.82 25.87 20.30
CA CYS A 369 6.27 25.71 20.14
C CYS A 369 6.71 24.26 20.32
N CYS A 370 6.07 23.54 21.24
CA CYS A 370 6.36 22.15 21.55
C CYS A 370 5.10 21.44 22.05
N PHE A 371 4.95 20.15 21.78
CA PHE A 371 3.89 19.34 22.36
C PHE A 371 4.30 17.86 22.44
N GLN A 372 3.62 17.11 23.29
CA GLN A 372 3.90 15.69 23.47
C GLN A 372 2.65 14.92 23.92
N PHE A 373 2.44 13.74 23.33
CA PHE A 373 1.48 12.75 23.81
C PHE A 373 1.87 12.23 25.20
N SER A 374 0.88 12.00 26.07
CA SER A 374 1.16 11.39 27.37
C SER A 374 1.56 9.92 27.19
N PRO A 375 2.70 9.48 27.79
CA PRO A 375 3.12 8.08 27.70
C PRO A 375 2.18 7.10 28.41
N SER A 376 1.43 7.60 29.41
CA SER A 376 0.52 6.78 30.22
C SER A 376 -0.87 6.71 29.60
N ASP A 377 -1.33 7.80 28.99
CA ASP A 377 -2.63 7.91 28.33
C ASP A 377 -2.48 8.66 26.98
N PRO A 378 -2.35 7.93 25.85
CA PRO A 378 -2.19 8.51 24.52
C PRO A 378 -3.27 9.50 24.11
N ASN A 379 -4.44 9.46 24.74
CA ASN A 379 -5.54 10.37 24.45
C ASN A 379 -5.32 11.79 24.99
N ILE A 380 -4.32 11.98 25.85
CA ILE A 380 -3.99 13.28 26.43
C ILE A 380 -2.73 13.85 25.77
N ILE A 381 -2.84 15.07 25.27
CA ILE A 381 -1.73 15.82 24.67
C ILE A 381 -1.49 17.07 25.50
N ALA A 382 -0.23 17.35 25.80
CA ALA A 382 0.19 18.61 26.42
C ALA A 382 1.09 19.39 25.47
N GLY A 383 0.95 20.71 25.44
CA GLY A 383 1.77 21.57 24.60
C GLY A 383 2.04 22.94 25.23
N GLY A 384 3.12 23.55 24.79
CA GLY A 384 3.58 24.87 25.20
C GLY A 384 3.39 25.88 24.06
N CYS A 385 2.80 27.03 24.40
CA CYS A 385 2.55 28.13 23.48
C CYS A 385 3.68 29.16 23.47
N VAL A 386 3.71 29.99 22.42
CA VAL A 386 4.67 31.08 22.23
C VAL A 386 4.56 32.17 23.31
N ASN A 387 3.39 32.37 23.89
CA ASN A 387 3.17 33.28 25.01
C ASN A 387 3.54 32.67 26.38
N GLY A 388 4.03 31.43 26.40
CA GLY A 388 4.45 30.71 27.60
C GLY A 388 3.34 29.91 28.31
N GLN A 389 2.10 29.98 27.85
CA GLN A 389 1.01 29.14 28.37
C GLN A 389 1.24 27.65 28.05
N VAL A 390 0.72 26.80 28.92
CA VAL A 390 0.66 25.35 28.76
C VAL A 390 -0.79 24.95 28.55
N VAL A 391 -1.03 24.14 27.53
CA VAL A 391 -2.36 23.77 27.06
C VAL A 391 -2.49 22.25 27.02
N LEU A 392 -3.66 21.75 27.38
CA LEU A 392 -4.02 20.32 27.34
C LEU A 392 -5.13 20.08 26.33
N TRP A 393 -5.03 18.97 25.60
CA TRP A 393 -6.08 18.44 24.74
C TRP A 393 -6.42 17.01 25.13
N ASP A 394 -7.70 16.66 24.94
CA ASP A 394 -8.22 15.32 25.13
C ASP A 394 -8.87 14.84 23.81
N ILE A 395 -8.30 13.78 23.23
CA ILE A 395 -8.74 13.21 21.96
C ILE A 395 -9.53 11.90 22.12
N SER A 396 -9.86 11.50 23.36
CA SER A 396 -10.57 10.23 23.65
C SER A 396 -11.86 10.04 22.86
N LYS A 397 -12.63 11.12 22.64
CA LYS A 397 -13.87 11.10 21.85
C LYS A 397 -13.66 10.76 20.37
N HIS A 398 -12.43 10.83 19.88
CA HIS A 398 -12.08 10.61 18.48
C HIS A 398 -11.15 9.41 18.28
N GLU A 399 -10.87 8.63 19.33
CA GLU A 399 -9.99 7.46 19.29
C GLU A 399 -10.47 6.43 18.25
N GLU A 400 -11.77 6.09 18.24
CA GLU A 400 -12.34 5.14 17.26
C GLU A 400 -12.12 5.58 15.80
N ARG A 401 -12.19 6.89 15.53
CA ARG A 401 -11.93 7.44 14.19
C ARG A 401 -10.47 7.26 13.80
N LEU A 402 -9.55 7.57 14.72
CA LEU A 402 -8.11 7.38 14.51
C LEU A 402 -7.77 5.89 14.31
N GLU A 403 -8.46 4.98 14.98
CA GLU A 403 -8.27 3.53 14.81
C GLU A 403 -8.90 2.96 13.53
N SER A 404 -10.02 3.52 13.07
CA SER A 404 -10.75 3.01 11.90
C SER A 404 -10.02 3.14 10.57
N THR A 405 -8.94 3.93 10.54
CA THR A 405 -8.05 4.11 9.37
C THR A 405 -6.95 3.05 9.26
N LYS A 406 -6.97 2.00 10.10
CA LYS A 406 -6.05 0.86 9.98
C LYS A 406 -6.22 0.15 8.62
N PRO A 407 -5.14 -0.37 8.01
CA PRO A 407 -5.24 -1.20 6.83
C PRO A 407 -6.00 -2.48 7.20
N VAL A 408 -6.98 -2.87 6.37
CA VAL A 408 -7.57 -4.21 6.43
C VAL A 408 -6.42 -5.18 6.20
N ALA A 409 -6.09 -5.99 7.20
CA ALA A 409 -4.98 -6.94 7.11
C ALA A 409 -5.21 -7.91 5.94
N ASP A 410 -4.16 -8.13 5.15
CA ASP A 410 -4.11 -9.04 4.01
C ASP A 410 -4.70 -10.41 4.35
N GLU A 411 -5.91 -10.71 3.84
CA GLU A 411 -6.26 -12.08 3.52
C GLU A 411 -5.40 -12.47 2.31
N ILE A 412 -4.55 -13.47 2.52
CA ILE A 412 -3.65 -14.06 1.51
C ILE A 412 -4.48 -14.45 0.29
N ILE A 413 -4.33 -13.69 -0.80
CA ILE A 413 -4.65 -14.13 -2.15
C ILE A 413 -3.35 -14.02 -2.94
N ASP A 414 -2.72 -15.18 -3.15
CA ASP A 414 -1.73 -15.36 -4.20
C ASP A 414 -2.36 -15.00 -5.54
N SER A 415 -1.85 -13.96 -6.19
CA SER A 415 -1.32 -14.03 -7.57
C SER A 415 -1.24 -12.62 -8.17
N SER A 416 -0.03 -12.32 -8.67
CA SER A 416 0.26 -11.47 -9.82
C SER A 416 -0.96 -10.96 -10.62
N GLU A 417 -1.16 -9.64 -10.63
CA GLU A 417 -1.24 -8.83 -11.86
C GLU A 417 -1.41 -7.34 -11.54
N GLU A 418 -0.78 -6.52 -12.38
CA GLU A 418 -0.70 -5.08 -12.28
C GLU A 418 -2.00 -4.37 -12.66
N HIS A 419 -2.18 -3.16 -12.13
CA HIS A 419 -3.09 -2.10 -12.60
C HIS A 419 -4.61 -2.41 -12.63
N CYS A 420 -5.32 -1.93 -11.61
CA CYS A 420 -6.58 -1.22 -11.83
C CYS A 420 -6.89 -0.23 -10.71
N ILE A 421 -6.85 1.05 -11.06
CA ILE A 421 -7.52 2.13 -10.31
C ILE A 421 -9.03 1.86 -10.43
N GLN A 422 -9.66 1.40 -9.35
CA GLN A 422 -11.12 1.39 -9.25
C GLN A 422 -11.60 2.21 -8.06
N LEU A 423 -12.43 3.20 -8.41
CA LEU A 423 -13.24 4.02 -7.53
C LEU A 423 -14.03 3.16 -6.54
N TRP A 424 -13.80 3.37 -5.25
CA TRP A 424 -14.56 2.69 -4.19
C TRP A 424 -15.94 3.33 -4.04
N CYS A 425 -16.98 2.60 -4.42
CA CYS A 425 -18.37 2.78 -3.99
C CYS A 425 -18.72 1.64 -3.03
N PRO A 426 -19.06 1.88 -1.74
CA PRO A 426 -19.46 0.80 -0.84
C PRO A 426 -20.96 0.52 -1.01
N GLN A 427 -21.29 -0.60 -1.65
CA GLN A 427 -22.55 -1.31 -1.43
C GLN A 427 -22.27 -2.54 -0.58
N HIS A 428 -22.76 -2.59 0.66
CA HIS A 428 -23.66 -3.67 1.06
C HIS A 428 -24.38 -3.39 2.40
N LYS A 429 -25.65 -3.78 2.39
CA LYS A 429 -26.68 -3.59 3.41
C LYS A 429 -26.47 -4.54 4.60
N LYS A 430 -26.73 -4.06 5.82
CA LYS A 430 -27.96 -4.31 6.62
C LYS A 430 -27.64 -4.02 8.10
N ASP A 431 -28.11 -2.87 8.61
CA ASP A 431 -29.00 -2.86 9.76
C ASP A 431 -29.62 -1.46 9.91
N MET A 432 -30.95 -1.45 9.94
CA MET A 432 -31.80 -0.29 9.85
C MET A 432 -32.22 0.10 11.27
N LYS A 433 -31.65 1.17 11.84
CA LYS A 433 -32.30 1.96 12.88
C LYS A 433 -32.24 3.44 12.52
N LEU A 434 -33.43 3.99 12.35
CA LEU A 434 -33.74 5.37 11.98
C LEU A 434 -33.26 6.35 13.04
N LEU A 435 -32.45 7.34 12.64
CA LEU A 435 -32.68 8.73 13.03
C LEU A 435 -32.15 9.65 11.92
N ASN A 436 -32.98 10.61 11.52
CA ASN A 436 -32.79 11.52 10.41
C ASN A 436 -31.77 12.62 10.76
N GLU A 437 -30.67 12.71 10.00
CA GLU A 437 -29.96 13.97 9.74
C GLU A 437 -29.46 13.97 8.28
N PRO A 438 -29.52 15.10 7.55
CA PRO A 438 -29.10 15.18 6.15
C PRO A 438 -27.58 15.05 6.04
N ARG A 439 -27.10 14.19 5.14
CA ARG A 439 -25.68 14.04 4.80
C ARG A 439 -25.19 15.28 4.07
N GLU A 440 -24.40 16.11 4.74
CA GLU A 440 -23.58 17.17 4.12
C GLU A 440 -22.30 16.59 3.48
N GLY A 441 -21.67 17.35 2.57
CA GLY A 441 -20.56 16.96 1.68
C GLY A 441 -19.24 16.56 2.36
N PRO A 442 -18.06 16.73 1.71
CA PRO A 442 -16.79 16.23 2.25
C PRO A 442 -16.58 16.82 3.64
N GLN A 443 -16.68 15.96 4.67
CA GLN A 443 -16.67 16.42 6.06
C GLN A 443 -15.34 17.11 6.36
N ASN A 444 -15.40 18.39 6.71
CA ASN A 444 -14.27 19.08 7.30
C ASN A 444 -13.72 18.27 8.48
N PRO A 445 -12.39 18.20 8.67
CA PRO A 445 -11.82 17.42 9.76
C PRO A 445 -12.37 17.90 11.11
N PRO A 446 -12.67 16.99 12.05
CA PRO A 446 -13.21 17.37 13.35
C PRO A 446 -12.24 18.30 14.08
N LEU A 447 -12.78 19.43 14.55
CA LEU A 447 -12.04 20.43 15.31
C LEU A 447 -12.23 20.18 16.81
N VAL A 448 -11.13 19.91 17.52
CA VAL A 448 -11.11 19.70 18.97
C VAL A 448 -10.55 20.93 19.66
N ARG A 449 -11.30 21.50 20.61
CA ARG A 449 -10.81 22.60 21.45
C ARG A 449 -9.96 22.06 22.59
N HIS A 450 -9.04 22.87 23.11
CA HIS A 450 -8.29 22.51 24.32
C HIS A 450 -9.23 22.31 25.50
N CYS A 451 -8.88 21.38 26.40
CA CYS A 451 -9.65 21.08 27.60
C CYS A 451 -9.21 21.93 28.80
N ALA A 452 -7.98 22.43 28.81
CA ALA A 452 -7.49 23.37 29.81
C ALA A 452 -6.32 24.20 29.27
N ALA A 453 -6.29 25.49 29.59
CA ALA A 453 -5.14 26.36 29.42
C ALA A 453 -4.64 26.92 30.77
N SER A 454 -3.32 27.03 30.92
CA SER A 454 -2.69 27.57 32.12
C SER A 454 -2.96 29.06 32.31
N SER A 455 -2.95 29.48 33.57
CA SER A 455 -3.10 30.88 33.94
C SER A 455 -1.91 31.71 33.42
N ILE A 456 -2.15 32.67 32.53
CA ILE A 456 -1.13 33.57 31.96
C ILE A 456 -0.17 34.12 33.05
N PRO A 457 -0.63 34.70 34.18
CA PRO A 457 0.28 35.27 35.17
C PRO A 457 1.17 34.25 35.91
N TYR A 458 0.80 32.96 35.90
CA TYR A 458 1.58 31.89 36.53
C TYR A 458 2.33 31.02 35.52
N SER A 459 2.19 31.31 34.23
CA SER A 459 2.85 30.60 33.14
C SER A 459 4.25 31.17 32.89
N HIS A 460 4.94 30.65 31.88
CA HIS A 460 6.20 31.23 31.45
C HIS A 460 5.98 32.63 30.88
N THR A 461 6.97 33.52 31.02
CA THR A 461 6.90 34.88 30.44
C THR A 461 7.43 34.95 29.01
N LYS A 462 8.12 33.89 28.58
CA LYS A 462 8.67 33.67 27.23
C LYS A 462 8.09 32.37 26.66
N PRO A 463 8.30 32.03 25.38
CA PRO A 463 7.82 30.79 24.79
C PRO A 463 8.17 29.56 25.62
N ALA A 464 7.22 28.65 25.79
CA ALA A 464 7.49 27.34 26.39
C ALA A 464 8.29 26.51 25.39
N ALA A 465 9.60 26.39 25.63
CA ALA A 465 10.55 25.85 24.65
C ALA A 465 10.57 24.32 24.60
N ASP A 466 10.24 23.65 25.70
CA ASP A 466 10.19 22.19 25.79
C ASP A 466 9.14 21.73 26.80
N VAL A 467 8.55 20.56 26.57
CA VAL A 467 7.54 19.90 27.41
C VAL A 467 7.92 18.43 27.54
N GLN A 468 8.02 17.93 28.77
CA GLN A 468 8.27 16.51 29.04
C GLN A 468 7.35 15.97 30.13
N TRP A 469 6.79 14.78 29.88
CA TRP A 469 6.03 14.05 30.87
C TRP A 469 6.94 13.41 31.93
N LEU A 470 6.48 13.34 33.17
CA LEU A 470 7.14 12.59 34.25
C LEU A 470 6.55 11.18 34.39
N PRO A 471 7.36 10.17 34.78
CA PRO A 471 6.83 8.84 35.08
C PRO A 471 5.78 8.90 36.21
N CYS A 472 4.69 8.14 36.07
CA CYS A 472 3.67 8.05 37.13
C CYS A 472 4.26 7.35 38.37
N THR A 473 4.55 8.11 39.43
CA THR A 473 4.90 7.52 40.74
C THR A 473 3.62 7.13 41.48
N SER A 474 3.35 5.84 41.66
CA SER A 474 2.31 5.38 42.59
C SER A 474 2.75 5.64 44.03
N LYS A 475 2.09 6.55 44.75
CA LYS A 475 2.29 6.72 46.19
C LYS A 475 1.35 5.77 46.93
N ASP A 476 1.91 4.75 47.57
CA ASP A 476 1.16 3.92 48.51
C ASP A 476 1.16 4.60 49.89
N ASN A 477 0.00 5.13 50.31
CA ASN A 477 -0.13 5.87 51.57
C ASN A 477 -0.25 4.90 52.76
N GLN A 478 0.86 4.53 53.40
CA GLN A 478 0.80 3.80 54.66
C GLN A 478 0.61 4.77 55.84
N LYS A 479 -0.64 5.15 56.13
CA LYS A 479 -1.10 5.55 57.48
C LYS A 479 -2.50 5.02 57.71
N GLY A 480 -2.65 4.23 58.77
CA GLY A 480 -3.86 3.51 59.13
C GLY A 480 -5.11 4.40 59.17
N GLY A 481 -6.12 3.94 58.45
CA GLY A 481 -7.46 4.50 58.41
C GLY A 481 -8.18 3.84 57.23
N THR A 482 -9.11 2.94 57.52
CA THR A 482 -9.93 2.25 56.52
C THR A 482 -10.72 3.26 55.69
N SER A 483 -10.20 3.62 54.52
CA SER A 483 -11.00 4.08 53.39
C SER A 483 -10.40 3.47 52.12
N GLU A 484 -11.17 2.62 51.45
CA GLU A 484 -10.89 2.19 50.08
C GLU A 484 -10.87 3.43 49.17
N LYS A 485 -9.70 4.02 48.94
CA LYS A 485 -9.49 4.98 47.85
C LYS A 485 -8.59 4.30 46.83
N ARG A 486 -9.13 4.13 45.63
CA ARG A 486 -8.45 3.55 44.46
C ARG A 486 -7.19 4.36 44.14
N ASP A 487 -6.17 3.70 43.61
CA ASP A 487 -4.88 4.27 43.23
C ASP A 487 -5.01 5.48 42.28
N GLU A 488 -5.00 6.70 42.81
CA GLU A 488 -4.99 7.92 41.99
C GLU A 488 -3.59 8.12 41.36
N LYS A 489 -3.45 7.78 40.08
CA LYS A 489 -2.27 8.12 39.27
C LYS A 489 -2.32 9.61 38.91
N TYR A 490 -1.46 10.42 39.54
CA TYR A 490 -1.28 11.81 39.17
C TYR A 490 -0.35 11.91 37.96
N LEU A 491 -0.86 12.41 36.84
CA LEU A 491 -0.04 12.76 35.69
C LEU A 491 0.69 14.09 35.99
N GLN A 492 2.01 14.08 35.86
CA GLN A 492 2.84 15.27 36.04
C GLN A 492 3.62 15.55 34.76
N LEU A 493 3.84 16.82 34.47
CA LEU A 493 4.64 17.28 33.33
C LEU A 493 5.54 18.43 33.75
N VAL A 494 6.62 18.63 33.00
CA VAL A 494 7.63 19.65 33.21
C VAL A 494 7.76 20.47 31.94
N THR A 495 7.80 21.79 32.10
CA THR A 495 8.05 22.72 31.00
C THR A 495 9.25 23.60 31.30
N CYS A 496 10.02 23.96 30.28
CA CYS A 496 11.10 24.94 30.42
C CYS A 496 10.97 26.07 29.41
N SER A 497 11.45 27.25 29.78
CA SER A 497 11.41 28.43 28.92
C SER A 497 12.65 29.29 29.11
N PRO A 498 13.11 30.02 28.06
CA PRO A 498 14.17 31.01 28.16
C PRO A 498 13.96 32.16 29.15
N ASP A 499 12.84 32.18 29.88
CA ASP A 499 12.61 33.03 31.05
C ASP A 499 13.35 32.56 32.31
N CYS A 500 14.28 31.62 32.15
CA CYS A 500 15.12 31.05 33.20
C CYS A 500 14.36 30.20 34.21
N SER A 501 13.13 29.77 33.88
CA SER A 501 12.32 28.96 34.76
C SER A 501 11.96 27.59 34.19
N ILE A 502 11.85 26.63 35.10
CA ILE A 502 11.30 25.29 34.88
C ILE A 502 10.06 25.17 35.77
N LEU A 503 8.93 24.83 35.16
CA LEU A 503 7.65 24.69 35.84
C LEU A 503 7.22 23.23 35.85
N PHE A 504 6.82 22.74 37.02
CA PHE A 504 6.22 21.42 37.19
C PHE A 504 4.71 21.59 37.32
N TRP A 505 3.96 20.82 36.55
CA TRP A 505 2.51 20.87 36.54
C TRP A 505 1.95 19.51 36.92
N SER A 506 0.81 19.51 37.60
CA SER A 506 0.02 18.30 37.86
C SER A 506 -1.30 18.44 37.15
N ILE A 507 -1.75 17.33 36.58
CA ILE A 507 -3.07 17.22 35.98
C ILE A 507 -3.99 16.54 37.01
N PRO A 508 -5.16 17.12 37.31
CA PRO A 508 -6.15 16.47 38.16
C PRO A 508 -6.64 15.14 37.55
N SER A 509 -7.10 14.23 38.43
CA SER A 509 -7.67 12.93 38.05
C SER A 509 -8.90 13.10 37.14
N ILE A 510 -9.26 12.06 36.38
CA ILE A 510 -10.43 12.08 35.47
C ILE A 510 -11.73 12.40 36.24
N GLU A 511 -11.87 11.91 37.47
CA GLU A 511 -13.03 12.20 38.34
C GLU A 511 -13.08 13.67 38.81
N ASP A 512 -11.92 14.31 38.99
CA ASP A 512 -11.87 15.75 39.26
C ASP A 512 -12.20 16.54 37.99
N ARG A 513 -11.81 16.08 36.79
CA ARG A 513 -12.20 16.70 35.50
C ARG A 513 -13.71 16.65 35.28
N GLU A 514 -14.39 15.59 35.72
CA GLU A 514 -15.86 15.51 35.71
C GLU A 514 -16.51 16.38 36.81
N LYS A 515 -15.88 16.58 37.96
CA LYS A 515 -16.31 17.59 38.95
C LYS A 515 -16.11 19.03 38.45
N PHE A 516 -15.04 19.27 37.69
CA PHE A 516 -14.80 20.53 36.98
C PHE A 516 -15.87 20.81 35.90
N SER A 517 -16.48 19.77 35.32
CA SER A 517 -17.57 19.93 34.35
C SER A 517 -18.99 19.95 34.96
N SER A 518 -19.18 19.51 36.21
CA SER A 518 -20.52 19.26 36.78
C SER A 518 -20.98 20.22 37.89
N GLU A 519 -20.16 21.16 38.37
CA GLU A 519 -20.59 22.18 39.35
C GLU A 519 -21.23 23.44 38.75
N LYS A 520 -22.24 23.34 37.88
CA LYS A 520 -23.18 24.47 37.62
C LYS A 520 -24.59 24.01 37.25
N ILE A 521 -25.41 23.64 38.24
CA ILE A 521 -26.87 23.88 38.19
C ILE A 521 -27.40 24.28 39.57
N LYS A 522 -27.41 25.59 39.87
CA LYS A 522 -28.45 26.20 40.72
C LYS A 522 -28.82 27.57 40.15
N GLU A 523 -30.00 27.61 39.53
CA GLU A 523 -30.63 28.76 38.88
C GLU A 523 -30.83 29.99 39.79
N LYS A 524 -30.74 31.19 39.21
CA LYS A 524 -31.68 32.31 39.49
C LYS A 524 -31.69 33.42 38.39
N LYS A 525 -32.68 33.32 37.50
CA LYS A 525 -33.59 34.32 36.87
C LYS A 525 -33.13 35.74 36.41
N ARG A 526 -33.38 35.95 35.10
CA ARG A 526 -33.88 37.15 34.31
C ARG A 526 -32.89 38.30 34.04
N SER A 527 -32.78 38.94 32.86
CA SER A 527 -33.76 39.26 31.77
C SER A 527 -33.10 39.74 30.44
N HIS A 528 -33.71 39.39 29.28
CA HIS A 528 -33.85 40.06 27.95
C HIS A 528 -32.72 40.89 27.27
N MET A 529 -32.23 40.43 26.09
CA MET A 529 -32.13 41.09 24.74
C MET A 529 -31.11 40.34 23.82
N PRO A 530 -30.92 40.73 22.54
CA PRO A 530 -31.38 40.13 21.26
C PRO A 530 -30.55 38.92 20.72
N PRO A 531 -31.00 38.21 19.65
CA PRO A 531 -30.35 37.01 19.15
C PRO A 531 -29.19 37.37 18.20
N ASP A 532 -27.99 36.86 18.47
CA ASP A 532 -26.89 36.57 17.52
C ASP A 532 -25.49 36.52 18.18
N VAL A 533 -25.41 36.22 19.48
CA VAL A 533 -24.17 35.77 20.14
C VAL A 533 -24.53 34.73 21.20
N PRO A 534 -24.06 33.47 21.12
CA PRO A 534 -24.04 32.60 22.29
C PRO A 534 -22.71 32.77 23.01
N ASP A 535 -22.72 33.58 24.07
CA ASP A 535 -21.62 33.71 25.04
C ASP A 535 -21.81 32.78 26.25
N THR A 536 -20.68 32.49 26.88
CA THR A 536 -20.43 32.00 28.26
C THR A 536 -20.43 30.50 28.55
N ASP A 537 -19.26 29.88 28.34
CA ASP A 537 -18.64 28.94 29.28
C ASP A 537 -17.16 29.36 29.45
N GLU A 538 -16.92 30.46 30.19
CA GLU A 538 -15.62 31.15 30.30
C GLU A 538 -14.85 30.93 31.62
N ASP A 539 -15.29 30.07 32.55
CA ASP A 539 -14.76 30.15 33.94
C ASP A 539 -13.67 29.13 34.34
N LEU A 540 -13.07 28.36 33.42
CA LEU A 540 -12.01 27.38 33.76
C LEU A 540 -10.70 27.53 32.98
N ASP A 541 -10.75 28.09 31.76
CA ASP A 541 -9.56 28.55 31.05
C ASP A 541 -8.84 29.58 31.94
N LEU A 542 -7.53 29.42 32.16
CA LEU A 542 -6.68 30.29 33.00
C LEU A 542 -6.63 29.99 34.51
N SER A 543 -7.18 28.88 35.00
CA SER A 543 -7.11 28.51 36.43
C SER A 543 -5.98 27.53 36.77
N TRP A 544 -5.42 26.84 35.78
CA TRP A 544 -4.36 25.85 35.97
C TRP A 544 -3.01 26.52 36.30
N LYS A 545 -2.40 26.12 37.42
CA LYS A 545 -1.17 26.72 37.99
C LYS A 545 -0.08 25.66 38.15
N PRO A 546 1.20 26.06 38.04
CA PRO A 546 2.30 25.15 38.28
C PRO A 546 2.39 24.81 39.77
N LEU A 547 2.72 23.55 40.08
CA LEU A 547 2.99 23.08 41.43
C LEU A 547 4.30 23.64 41.98
N ILE A 548 5.33 23.67 41.14
CA ILE A 548 6.69 24.05 41.52
C ILE A 548 7.27 24.91 40.40
N LYS A 549 7.86 26.06 40.77
CA LYS A 549 8.69 26.89 39.90
C LYS A 549 10.14 26.82 40.36
N ILE A 550 11.02 26.39 39.48
CA ILE A 550 12.47 26.36 39.69
C ILE A 550 13.10 27.44 38.80
N ASN A 551 13.85 28.37 39.38
CA ASN A 551 14.64 29.34 38.62
C ASN A 551 16.10 28.86 38.53
N LEU A 552 16.61 28.76 37.30
CA LEU A 552 17.99 28.42 37.00
C LEU A 552 18.85 29.68 37.09
N ARG A 553 19.53 29.83 38.24
CA ARG A 553 20.45 30.92 38.53
C ARG A 553 21.73 30.36 39.13
N GLU A 554 22.85 30.93 38.71
CA GLU A 554 24.17 30.67 39.29
C GLU A 554 24.32 31.37 40.65
N ARG A 555 24.92 30.71 41.64
CA ARG A 555 25.03 31.23 43.01
C ARG A 555 26.02 32.39 43.13
N ASP A 556 27.03 32.43 42.27
CA ASP A 556 28.21 33.27 42.48
C ASP A 556 28.20 34.58 41.65
N ASN A 557 27.44 34.67 40.55
CA ASN A 557 27.47 35.80 39.62
C ASN A 557 26.10 36.39 39.21
N ASP A 558 24.99 35.95 39.81
CA ASP A 558 23.61 36.33 39.39
C ASP A 558 23.31 36.05 37.90
N THR A 559 24.15 35.23 37.23
CA THR A 559 23.97 34.79 35.85
C THR A 559 22.69 33.96 35.76
N GLU A 560 21.75 34.41 34.93
CA GLU A 560 20.51 33.69 34.64
C GLU A 560 20.72 32.80 33.41
N TYR A 561 20.26 31.55 33.48
CA TYR A 561 20.36 30.59 32.36
C TYR A 561 19.00 30.44 31.69
N GLY A 562 18.90 30.75 30.40
CA GLY A 562 17.68 30.54 29.61
C GLY A 562 17.58 29.11 29.06
N PRO A 563 16.79 28.19 29.66
CA PRO A 563 16.67 26.82 29.19
C PRO A 563 15.89 26.73 27.87
N THR A 564 16.43 25.96 26.93
CA THR A 564 15.81 25.67 25.62
C THR A 564 15.34 24.23 25.52
N ARG A 565 16.02 23.29 26.20
CA ARG A 565 15.69 21.85 26.22
C ARG A 565 15.92 21.28 27.61
N ILE A 566 15.08 20.33 28.02
CA ILE A 566 15.23 19.59 29.27
C ILE A 566 15.38 18.10 28.98
N SER A 567 16.06 17.35 29.84
CA SER A 567 16.10 15.88 29.75
C SER A 567 16.15 15.27 31.15
N LEU A 568 15.13 14.49 31.49
CA LEU A 568 14.96 13.85 32.81
C LEU A 568 15.61 12.46 32.87
N ARG A 569 16.13 12.07 34.05
CA ARG A 569 16.90 10.83 34.26
C ARG A 569 16.10 9.53 34.05
N GLU A 570 14.80 9.52 34.32
CA GLU A 570 13.96 8.29 34.39
C GLU A 570 13.03 8.04 33.19
N LEU A 571 13.21 8.75 32.07
CA LEU A 571 12.34 8.55 30.90
C LEU A 571 12.87 7.45 29.98
N GLN A 572 12.53 6.19 30.31
CA GLN A 572 12.53 5.13 29.31
C GLN A 572 11.22 5.21 28.50
N TYR A 573 11.27 5.85 27.34
CA TYR A 573 10.27 5.62 26.30
C TYR A 573 10.44 4.20 25.76
N CYS A 574 9.85 3.23 26.43
CA CYS A 574 9.65 1.92 25.83
C CYS A 574 8.53 2.05 24.81
N TYR A 575 8.86 2.33 23.55
CA TYR A 575 8.00 1.88 22.45
C TYR A 575 7.80 0.38 22.67
N LYS A 576 6.57 -0.03 22.99
CA LYS A 576 6.27 -1.44 23.26
C LYS A 576 6.71 -2.26 22.06
N ARG A 577 7.73 -3.10 22.25
CA ARG A 577 8.19 -4.09 21.29
C ARG A 577 7.06 -5.09 21.06
N SER A 578 6.24 -4.88 20.03
CA SER A 578 5.36 -5.92 19.51
C SER A 578 6.22 -6.91 18.74
N GLY A 579 6.63 -7.98 19.41
CA GLY A 579 7.42 -9.04 18.80
C GLY A 579 8.08 -9.90 19.85
N LYS A 580 7.64 -11.16 19.96
CA LYS A 580 8.20 -12.19 20.84
C LYS A 580 9.67 -12.47 20.47
N ALA A 581 10.60 -11.65 20.94
CA ALA A 581 12.01 -11.97 20.91
C ALA A 581 12.34 -12.79 22.17
N LYS A 582 12.46 -14.11 22.01
CA LYS A 582 13.00 -15.01 23.03
C LYS A 582 14.42 -14.55 23.38
N SER A 583 14.66 -14.21 24.65
CA SER A 583 16.01 -14.03 25.19
C SER A 583 16.73 -15.38 25.17
N LEU A 584 17.68 -15.55 24.26
CA LEU A 584 18.64 -16.66 24.26
C LEU A 584 19.84 -16.27 25.14
N SER A 585 19.73 -16.51 26.44
CA SER A 585 20.90 -16.52 27.33
C SER A 585 20.62 -17.32 28.61
N ALA A 586 20.61 -18.65 28.49
CA ALA A 586 20.95 -19.58 29.57
C ALA A 586 21.02 -21.01 29.01
N LEU A 587 22.18 -21.41 28.50
CA LEU A 587 22.54 -22.81 28.30
C LEU A 587 23.74 -23.13 29.21
N GLN A 588 23.43 -23.66 30.39
CA GLN A 588 24.34 -24.55 31.12
C GLN A 588 23.55 -25.81 31.52
N ALA A 589 24.18 -26.94 31.25
CA ALA A 589 23.64 -28.30 31.32
C ALA A 589 23.46 -28.82 32.77
N PRO A 590 22.73 -29.92 32.98
CA PRO A 590 21.95 -30.19 34.19
C PRO A 590 22.66 -31.10 35.21
N ILE A 591 22.32 -30.94 36.50
CA ILE A 591 22.52 -31.97 37.52
C ILE A 591 21.14 -32.35 38.10
N LYS A 592 20.91 -33.66 38.13
CA LYS A 592 19.68 -34.37 38.53
C LYS A 592 19.39 -34.21 40.03
N GLU A 593 18.12 -34.03 40.41
CA GLU A 593 17.31 -35.06 41.10
C GLU A 593 15.89 -34.57 41.48
N SER A 594 14.90 -35.28 40.92
CA SER A 594 13.55 -35.68 41.37
C SER A 594 12.49 -34.72 41.98
N PRO A 595 11.19 -35.04 41.80
CA PRO A 595 10.07 -34.10 41.93
C PRO A 595 9.14 -34.38 43.13
N TYR A 596 8.28 -33.40 43.41
CA TYR A 596 6.95 -33.43 44.07
C TYR A 596 6.76 -32.53 45.29
N THR A 597 5.77 -31.64 45.11
CA THR A 597 4.91 -30.97 46.10
C THR A 597 5.55 -29.84 46.93
N GLU A 598 5.20 -28.60 46.64
CA GLU A 598 4.11 -27.92 47.37
C GLU A 598 3.81 -26.53 46.81
N MET A 599 2.52 -26.22 46.84
CA MET A 599 1.91 -24.94 46.54
C MET A 599 2.08 -24.03 47.76
N SER A 600 2.22 -22.72 47.50
CA SER A 600 2.04 -21.59 48.43
C SER A 600 3.28 -20.86 48.98
N LEU A 601 3.25 -19.54 48.76
CA LEU A 601 3.62 -18.46 49.69
C LEU A 601 5.07 -18.41 50.22
N PHE A 602 5.87 -17.55 49.60
CA PHE A 602 6.93 -16.79 50.29
C PHE A 602 6.55 -15.30 50.25
N SER A 603 5.99 -14.76 51.33
CA SER A 603 6.70 -14.21 52.49
C SER A 603 7.54 -12.99 52.13
N SER A 604 6.86 -11.85 52.09
CA SER A 604 7.42 -10.51 52.20
C SER A 604 8.27 -10.41 53.45
N LYS A 605 9.58 -10.13 53.31
CA LYS A 605 10.40 -9.44 54.31
C LYS A 605 11.69 -8.96 53.66
N ASN A 606 11.97 -7.67 53.89
CA ASN A 606 13.09 -6.84 53.42
C ASN A 606 12.82 -6.10 52.09
N LEU A 607 11.91 -5.13 52.18
CA LEU A 607 11.87 -3.96 51.28
C LEU A 607 12.55 -2.81 52.01
N GLU A 608 13.65 -2.31 51.47
CA GLU A 608 14.19 -1.01 51.87
C GLU A 608 13.24 0.09 51.40
N VAL A 609 12.94 0.99 52.33
CA VAL A 609 12.07 2.15 52.14
C VAL A 609 12.80 3.15 51.24
N LEU A 610 12.33 3.37 50.01
CA LEU A 610 12.80 4.47 49.17
C LEU A 610 12.10 5.78 49.56
N GLU A 611 12.55 6.36 50.67
CA GLU A 611 12.44 7.81 50.90
C GLU A 611 13.46 8.50 49.98
N ASN A 612 13.11 8.86 48.74
CA ASN A 612 13.73 9.94 47.93
C ASN A 612 13.22 9.91 46.47
N ILE A 613 12.40 10.89 46.06
CA ILE A 613 12.29 11.24 44.64
C ILE A 613 13.49 12.15 44.34
N SER A 614 14.56 11.61 43.76
CA SER A 614 15.67 12.39 43.19
C SER A 614 15.34 12.71 41.75
N THR A 615 14.86 13.93 41.46
CA THR A 615 14.71 14.39 40.08
C THR A 615 16.00 15.05 39.63
N ASP A 616 16.87 14.27 39.02
CA ASP A 616 18.05 14.80 38.33
C ASP A 616 17.67 15.09 36.89
N PHE A 617 18.06 16.25 36.39
CA PHE A 617 17.78 16.64 35.02
C PHE A 617 18.95 17.42 34.40
N PHE A 618 19.08 17.26 33.09
CA PHE A 618 19.97 18.05 32.26
C PHE A 618 19.17 19.13 31.57
N VAL A 619 19.78 20.30 31.41
CA VAL A 619 19.21 21.45 30.74
C VAL A 619 20.19 21.95 29.71
N GLY A 620 19.75 22.13 28.47
CA GLY A 620 20.48 22.92 27.47
C GLY A 620 19.98 24.35 27.51
N ASN A 621 20.89 25.31 27.36
CA ASN A 621 20.55 26.74 27.39
C ASN A 621 20.76 27.44 26.03
N GLU A 622 20.30 28.69 25.96
CA GLU A 622 20.46 29.57 24.79
C GLU A 622 21.93 29.91 24.48
N ASP A 623 22.80 29.84 25.49
CA ASP A 623 24.22 30.18 25.38
C ASP A 623 25.11 29.01 24.89
N GLY A 624 24.52 27.83 24.62
CA GLY A 624 25.27 26.66 24.12
C GLY A 624 25.91 25.79 25.22
N GLU A 625 25.43 25.92 26.43
CA GLU A 625 25.92 25.23 27.63
C GLU A 625 24.90 24.20 28.15
N VAL A 626 25.43 23.12 28.70
CA VAL A 626 24.64 22.08 29.38
C VAL A 626 24.81 22.23 30.88
N VAL A 627 23.70 22.39 31.58
CA VAL A 627 23.63 22.47 33.04
C VAL A 627 23.02 21.19 33.59
N TYR A 628 23.78 20.48 34.41
CA TYR A 628 23.25 19.38 35.22
C TYR A 628 22.76 19.94 36.55
N SER A 629 21.53 19.61 36.95
CA SER A 629 20.98 20.00 38.25
C SER A 629 20.34 18.81 38.96
N GLU A 630 20.78 18.56 40.17
CA GLU A 630 20.16 17.61 41.10
C GLU A 630 19.12 18.36 41.95
N TRP A 631 17.85 17.97 41.86
CA TRP A 631 16.80 18.52 42.71
C TRP A 631 16.29 17.45 43.68
N LYS A 632 16.57 17.66 44.97
CA LYS A 632 16.04 16.86 46.09
C LYS A 632 15.27 17.76 47.05
N LYS A 633 13.99 17.44 47.29
CA LYS A 633 13.18 18.13 48.30
C LYS A 633 13.46 17.54 49.68
N LYS A 634 14.34 18.17 50.47
CA LYS A 634 14.43 17.89 51.91
C LYS A 634 13.36 18.68 52.66
N ILE A 635 12.58 17.99 53.49
CA ILE A 635 11.70 18.62 54.47
C ILE A 635 12.50 18.66 55.77
N ASP A 636 13.06 19.82 56.13
CA ASP A 636 13.65 20.00 57.44
C ASP A 636 12.53 20.15 58.48
N SER A 637 12.60 19.37 59.56
CA SER A 637 11.61 19.32 60.64
C SER A 637 11.43 20.64 61.42
N ASN A 638 12.31 21.63 61.20
CA ASN A 638 12.29 22.92 61.92
C ASN A 638 12.20 24.16 61.01
N SER A 639 11.97 24.01 59.70
CA SER A 639 11.79 25.15 58.78
C SER A 639 10.94 24.73 57.58
N ALA A 640 9.74 25.32 57.46
CA ALA A 640 8.87 25.17 56.29
C ALA A 640 9.38 25.96 55.06
N LYS A 641 10.70 25.94 54.81
CA LYS A 641 11.31 26.45 53.57
C LYS A 641 12.08 25.31 52.91
N PRO A 642 11.76 24.94 51.65
CA PRO A 642 12.53 23.94 50.92
C PRO A 642 13.92 24.52 50.62
N VAL A 643 14.97 23.92 51.19
CA VAL A 643 16.36 24.27 50.88
C VAL A 643 16.81 23.39 49.71
N SER A 644 17.02 24.00 48.54
CA SER A 644 17.56 23.31 47.36
C SER A 644 19.08 23.23 47.45
N GLN A 645 19.63 22.00 47.38
CA GLN A 645 21.06 21.80 47.31
C GLN A 645 21.48 21.74 45.84
N LYS A 646 21.69 22.90 45.21
CA LYS A 646 22.14 23.00 43.81
C LYS A 646 23.62 22.63 43.70
N HIS A 647 23.93 21.46 43.16
CA HIS A 647 25.23 21.17 42.54
C HIS A 647 25.07 21.34 41.03
N SER A 648 25.36 22.54 40.52
CA SER A 648 25.29 22.84 39.08
C SER A 648 26.65 22.56 38.44
N GLN A 649 26.75 21.48 37.66
CA GLN A 649 27.90 21.27 36.77
C GLN A 649 27.59 21.89 35.41
N LYS A 650 28.55 22.66 34.89
CA LYS A 650 28.42 23.43 33.65
C LYS A 650 29.38 22.89 32.60
N TYR A 651 28.85 22.63 31.42
CA TYR A 651 29.61 22.20 30.25
C TYR A 651 29.33 23.17 29.10
N ALA A 652 30.25 24.10 28.83
CA ALA A 652 30.15 25.02 27.70
C ALA A 652 30.89 24.43 26.49
N LEU A 653 30.15 24.07 25.44
CA LEU A 653 30.74 23.43 24.25
C LEU A 653 30.18 23.99 22.94
N HIS A 654 28.87 24.22 22.88
CA HIS A 654 28.21 24.72 21.68
C HIS A 654 28.39 26.23 21.58
N THR A 655 28.40 26.74 20.35
CA THR A 655 28.54 28.16 20.05
C THR A 655 27.20 28.89 19.97
N GLU A 656 26.12 28.13 19.85
CA GLU A 656 24.75 28.62 19.70
C GLU A 656 23.82 27.82 20.62
N ALA A 657 22.58 28.28 20.75
CA ALA A 657 21.53 27.65 21.54
C ALA A 657 21.42 26.15 21.27
N ILE A 658 21.33 25.37 22.35
CA ILE A 658 21.15 23.91 22.25
C ILE A 658 19.73 23.64 21.75
N ASN A 659 19.61 23.06 20.55
CA ASN A 659 18.32 22.70 19.95
C ASN A 659 17.90 21.26 20.27
N THR A 660 18.85 20.39 20.62
CA THR A 660 18.60 18.97 20.92
C THR A 660 19.37 18.58 22.16
N LEU A 661 18.67 17.98 23.13
CA LEU A 661 19.24 17.33 24.31
C LEU A 661 18.50 16.00 24.53
N GLN A 662 19.11 14.89 24.13
CA GLN A 662 18.45 13.59 24.14
C GLN A 662 19.32 12.49 24.76
N LYS A 663 18.79 11.76 25.74
CA LYS A 663 19.40 10.53 26.25
C LYS A 663 19.34 9.41 25.20
N SER A 664 20.34 8.54 25.21
CA SER A 664 20.32 7.35 24.36
C SER A 664 19.17 6.42 24.77
N PRO A 665 18.38 5.88 23.81
CA PRO A 665 17.38 4.86 24.10
C PRO A 665 17.96 3.56 24.68
N PHE A 666 19.25 3.32 24.47
CA PHE A 666 19.94 2.08 24.83
C PHE A 666 20.83 2.22 26.07
N PHE A 667 21.46 3.38 26.27
CA PHE A 667 22.40 3.63 27.36
C PHE A 667 21.91 4.76 28.28
N LYS A 668 21.60 4.41 29.54
CA LYS A 668 20.98 5.34 30.51
C LYS A 668 21.86 6.53 30.90
N ASP A 669 23.17 6.32 30.82
CA ASP A 669 24.22 7.25 31.17
C ASP A 669 24.74 8.05 29.97
N ILE A 670 24.29 7.80 28.74
CA ILE A 670 24.74 8.52 27.55
C ILE A 670 23.68 9.52 27.08
N PHE A 671 24.13 10.73 26.72
CA PHE A 671 23.25 11.74 26.11
C PHE A 671 23.94 12.50 24.98
N LEU A 672 23.13 12.94 24.01
CA LEU A 672 23.51 13.68 22.83
C LEU A 672 23.07 15.14 22.98
N THR A 673 23.96 16.05 22.63
CA THR A 673 23.68 17.49 22.55
C THR A 673 24.01 18.00 21.15
N ILE A 674 23.14 18.85 20.61
CA ILE A 674 23.34 19.49 19.31
C ILE A 674 23.01 20.98 19.45
N GLY A 675 23.92 21.80 18.94
CA GLY A 675 23.80 23.25 18.94
C GLY A 675 24.84 23.86 18.01
N GLY A 676 24.40 24.82 17.18
CA GLY A 676 25.22 25.44 16.15
C GLY A 676 25.79 24.42 15.17
N GLN A 677 27.11 24.44 14.98
CA GLN A 677 27.82 23.62 13.97
C GLN A 677 28.47 22.35 14.55
N LYS A 678 28.08 21.94 15.76
CA LYS A 678 28.68 20.78 16.45
C LYS A 678 27.65 19.94 17.17
N PHE A 679 27.92 18.64 17.24
CA PHE A 679 27.28 17.75 18.20
C PHE A 679 28.30 17.21 19.20
N ALA A 680 27.81 16.79 20.36
CA ALA A 680 28.61 16.09 21.35
C ALA A 680 27.84 15.00 22.06
N ILE A 681 28.55 13.91 22.37
CA ILE A 681 28.05 12.78 23.15
C ILE A 681 28.76 12.81 24.49
N TRP A 682 27.97 12.73 25.54
CA TRP A 682 28.40 12.84 26.92
C TRP A 682 28.04 11.59 27.70
N LYS A 683 28.76 11.37 28.80
CA LYS A 683 28.41 10.34 29.77
C LYS A 683 28.22 10.93 31.15
N GLU A 684 27.12 10.54 31.76
CA GLU A 684 26.73 10.91 33.11
C GLU A 684 27.82 10.49 34.11
N GLY A 685 28.19 11.40 35.00
CA GLY A 685 29.25 11.20 35.99
C GLY A 685 30.67 11.49 35.50
N ILE A 686 30.87 11.85 34.22
CA ILE A 686 32.17 12.27 33.69
C ILE A 686 32.22 13.78 33.53
N THR A 687 33.08 14.41 34.31
CA THR A 687 33.23 15.87 34.36
C THR A 687 34.29 16.44 33.44
N ASN A 688 35.07 15.59 32.78
CA ASN A 688 36.27 15.99 32.06
C ASN A 688 35.99 16.49 30.62
N GLY A 689 34.73 16.52 30.20
CA GLY A 689 34.32 16.90 28.84
C GLY A 689 33.48 15.80 28.15
N PRO A 690 33.08 16.03 26.89
CA PRO A 690 32.31 15.07 26.11
C PRO A 690 33.18 13.86 25.72
N ILE A 691 32.56 12.68 25.65
CA ILE A 691 33.19 11.44 25.17
C ILE A 691 33.54 11.55 23.69
N LEU A 692 32.61 12.07 22.91
CA LEU A 692 32.80 12.32 21.50
C LEU A 692 32.34 13.73 21.19
N GLN A 693 33.16 14.46 20.46
CA GLN A 693 32.85 15.78 19.95
C GLN A 693 33.11 15.80 18.45
N SER A 694 32.15 16.35 17.70
CA SER A 694 32.31 16.53 16.26
C SER A 694 33.26 17.68 15.92
N SER A 695 33.84 17.61 14.73
CA SER A 695 34.41 18.78 14.06
C SER A 695 33.30 19.80 13.74
N CYS A 696 33.68 21.06 13.49
CA CYS A 696 32.73 22.06 13.00
C CYS A 696 32.26 21.66 11.60
N SER A 697 30.95 21.52 11.41
CA SER A 697 30.37 21.35 10.08
C SER A 697 30.36 22.65 9.28
N ALA A 698 30.26 22.55 7.96
CA ALA A 698 30.17 23.72 7.07
C ALA A 698 28.83 24.47 7.17
N GLY A 699 27.79 23.80 7.68
CA GLY A 699 26.46 24.38 7.93
C GLY A 699 26.01 24.08 9.36
N SER A 700 24.91 24.68 9.79
CA SER A 700 24.40 24.58 11.15
C SER A 700 23.51 23.34 11.30
N TYR A 701 23.62 22.67 12.44
CA TYR A 701 22.75 21.58 12.83
C TYR A 701 21.51 22.12 13.51
N THR A 702 20.35 21.71 13.04
CA THR A 702 19.06 22.31 13.42
C THR A 702 18.17 21.36 14.22
N ALA A 703 18.33 20.05 14.01
CA ALA A 703 17.63 19.01 14.75
C ALA A 703 18.52 17.76 14.85
N GLY A 704 18.29 16.90 15.84
CA GLY A 704 18.81 15.55 15.77
C GLY A 704 18.14 14.60 16.74
N GLN A 705 18.34 13.31 16.49
CA GLN A 705 17.58 12.27 17.15
C GLN A 705 18.29 10.92 17.03
N TRP A 706 18.31 10.15 18.12
CA TRP A 706 18.83 8.79 18.14
C TRP A 706 17.97 7.84 17.28
N SER A 707 18.61 6.84 16.68
CA SER A 707 17.89 5.68 16.15
C SER A 707 17.20 4.93 17.28
N LEU A 708 15.99 4.43 17.03
CA LEU A 708 15.23 3.64 18.00
C LEU A 708 15.63 2.16 17.99
N THR A 709 16.38 1.70 16.98
CA THR A 709 16.69 0.26 16.81
C THR A 709 18.17 -0.07 16.73
N ARG A 710 19.02 0.89 16.36
CA ARG A 710 20.48 0.72 16.33
C ARG A 710 21.16 1.62 17.37
N PRO A 711 21.93 1.07 18.32
CA PRO A 711 22.53 1.84 19.42
C PRO A 711 23.66 2.79 19.01
N GLY A 712 24.32 2.53 17.87
CA GLY A 712 25.41 3.36 17.35
C GLY A 712 24.99 4.41 16.34
N VAL A 713 23.69 4.56 16.06
CA VAL A 713 23.18 5.37 14.94
C VAL A 713 22.33 6.54 15.43
N PHE A 714 22.58 7.72 14.88
CA PHE A 714 21.75 8.92 15.09
C PHE A 714 21.67 9.76 13.82
N PHE A 715 20.62 10.57 13.74
CA PHE A 715 20.31 11.42 12.60
C PHE A 715 20.44 12.89 13.00
N ILE A 716 21.00 13.72 12.12
CA ILE A 716 21.12 15.17 12.33
C ILE A 716 20.61 15.90 11.10
N GLY A 717 19.71 16.86 11.29
CA GLY A 717 19.23 17.76 10.26
C GLY A 717 20.07 19.02 10.15
N ARG A 718 20.23 19.53 8.93
CA ARG A 718 21.00 20.75 8.63
C ARG A 718 20.10 21.89 8.13
N ASP A 719 20.63 23.10 8.22
CA ASP A 719 20.05 24.33 7.67
C ASP A 719 19.90 24.34 6.14
N ASN A 720 20.65 23.50 5.42
CA ASN A 720 20.58 23.38 3.96
C ASN A 720 19.64 22.28 3.45
N GLY A 721 18.86 21.65 4.33
CA GLY A 721 17.90 20.60 3.95
C GLY A 721 18.49 19.18 3.84
N ASN A 722 19.75 19.00 4.22
CA ASN A 722 20.39 17.69 4.28
C ASN A 722 20.21 17.02 5.65
N ILE A 723 20.10 15.70 5.64
CA ILE A 723 20.21 14.85 6.84
C ILE A 723 21.54 14.13 6.81
N ASP A 724 22.28 14.24 7.91
CA ASP A 724 23.45 13.42 8.20
C ASP A 724 23.05 12.18 9.00
N ILE A 725 23.56 11.04 8.55
CA ILE A 725 23.40 9.76 9.21
C ILE A 725 24.74 9.36 9.78
N TRP A 726 24.83 9.31 11.11
CA TRP A 726 26.03 8.92 11.82
C TRP A 726 25.91 7.46 12.24
N ASP A 727 26.92 6.65 11.92
CA ASP A 727 27.07 5.27 12.41
C ASP A 727 28.45 5.17 13.06
N LEU A 728 28.48 5.19 14.39
CA LEU A 728 29.70 5.25 15.19
C LEU A 728 30.62 4.03 14.99
N LEU A 729 30.09 2.90 14.50
CA LEU A 729 30.92 1.74 14.18
C LEU A 729 31.57 1.84 12.79
N LYS A 730 31.03 2.67 11.90
CA LYS A 730 31.61 2.90 10.57
C LYS A 730 32.59 4.07 10.58
N LYS A 731 32.12 5.24 11.00
CA LYS A 731 32.89 6.49 10.99
C LYS A 731 32.50 7.37 12.18
N THR A 732 33.50 7.90 12.88
CA THR A 732 33.33 8.79 14.03
C THR A 732 33.72 10.25 13.77
N HIS A 733 34.49 10.51 12.70
CA HIS A 733 35.02 11.84 12.37
C HIS A 733 34.19 12.58 11.31
N GLU A 734 33.34 11.87 10.57
CA GLU A 734 32.48 12.40 9.52
C GLU A 734 31.18 11.57 9.44
N PRO A 735 30.07 12.12 8.90
CA PRO A 735 28.84 11.36 8.76
C PRO A 735 29.06 10.15 7.82
N SER A 736 28.44 9.03 8.17
CA SER A 736 28.55 7.80 7.39
C SER A 736 27.85 7.92 6.03
N HIS A 737 26.73 8.66 6.01
CA HIS A 737 25.97 9.00 4.84
C HIS A 737 25.31 10.37 5.05
N PHE A 738 25.02 11.09 3.98
CA PHE A 738 24.15 12.27 4.03
C PHE A 738 23.22 12.28 2.82
N GLN A 739 22.02 12.81 2.98
CA GLN A 739 21.02 12.86 1.91
C GLN A 739 20.27 14.18 1.93
N ASN A 740 20.08 14.80 0.76
CA ASN A 740 19.24 15.99 0.62
C ASN A 740 17.77 15.57 0.60
N ILE A 741 16.97 16.14 1.50
CA ILE A 741 15.54 15.87 1.62
C ILE A 741 14.72 17.07 1.16
N SER A 742 15.11 18.28 1.59
CA SER A 742 14.47 19.53 1.18
C SER A 742 15.52 20.52 0.68
N LYS A 743 15.06 21.60 0.04
CA LYS A 743 15.88 22.75 -0.35
C LYS A 743 15.97 23.81 0.76
N SER A 744 15.31 23.57 1.88
CA SER A 744 15.15 24.52 2.97
C SER A 744 15.54 23.91 4.32
N ILE A 745 15.52 24.72 5.38
CA ILE A 745 16.01 24.32 6.71
C ILE A 745 15.19 23.14 7.25
N ILE A 746 15.85 22.08 7.69
CA ILE A 746 15.20 21.00 8.45
C ILE A 746 14.88 21.53 9.84
N THR A 747 13.63 21.39 10.28
CA THR A 747 13.17 21.95 11.56
C THR A 747 13.04 20.88 12.64
N PHE A 748 12.64 19.67 12.27
CA PHE A 748 12.41 18.57 13.23
C PHE A 748 12.68 17.21 12.59
N ILE A 749 13.14 16.25 13.40
CA ILE A 749 13.35 14.86 13.00
C ILE A 749 12.74 13.95 14.07
N SER A 750 11.92 12.99 13.64
CA SER A 750 11.24 12.06 14.54
C SER A 750 11.17 10.64 13.93
N PRO A 751 11.97 9.67 14.41
CA PRO A 751 11.92 8.29 13.99
C PRO A 751 10.73 7.56 14.60
N SER A 752 10.23 6.57 13.88
CA SER A 752 9.15 5.68 14.32
C SER A 752 9.44 4.25 13.87
N SER A 753 9.31 3.31 14.81
CA SER A 753 9.34 1.87 14.52
C SER A 753 7.91 1.39 14.28
N ALA A 754 7.50 1.32 13.02
CA ALA A 754 6.15 0.91 12.64
C ALA A 754 5.92 -0.59 12.83
N SER A 755 6.83 -1.40 12.32
CA SER A 755 6.83 -2.85 12.46
C SER A 755 8.28 -3.34 12.62
N ALA A 756 8.47 -4.66 12.79
CA ALA A 756 9.83 -5.23 12.80
C ALA A 756 10.56 -5.04 11.46
N GLU A 757 9.81 -4.87 10.37
CA GLU A 757 10.33 -4.81 9.00
C GLU A 757 10.23 -3.42 8.35
N GLN A 758 9.56 -2.45 8.97
CA GLN A 758 9.40 -1.11 8.42
C GLN A 758 9.59 -0.08 9.53
N HIS A 759 10.54 0.83 9.34
CA HIS A 759 10.74 1.99 10.21
C HIS A 759 10.71 3.26 9.36
N PHE A 760 10.15 4.32 9.92
CA PHE A 760 10.05 5.61 9.26
C PHE A 760 10.87 6.68 10.00
N LEU A 761 11.27 7.69 9.25
CA LEU A 761 11.86 8.92 9.74
C LEU A 761 11.01 10.08 9.21
N ALA A 762 10.29 10.73 10.12
CA ALA A 762 9.59 11.97 9.83
C ALA A 762 10.57 13.14 9.91
N VAL A 763 10.57 13.97 8.87
CA VAL A 763 11.49 15.11 8.69
C VAL A 763 10.67 16.29 8.23
N SER A 764 10.62 17.35 9.03
CA SER A 764 9.91 18.57 8.64
C SER A 764 10.86 19.66 8.17
N ASP A 765 10.35 20.53 7.32
CA ASP A 765 11.06 21.72 6.86
C ASP A 765 10.42 23.02 7.36
N ASN A 766 11.09 24.15 7.09
CA ASN A 766 10.60 25.47 7.47
C ASN A 766 9.54 26.05 6.51
N LEU A 767 9.23 25.37 5.40
CA LEU A 767 8.22 25.77 4.42
C LEU A 767 6.85 25.13 4.69
N GLY A 768 6.73 24.34 5.76
CA GLY A 768 5.47 23.72 6.16
C GLY A 768 5.24 22.35 5.53
N VAL A 769 6.31 21.66 5.10
CA VAL A 769 6.24 20.33 4.52
C VAL A 769 6.83 19.30 5.49
N LEU A 770 6.11 18.21 5.69
CA LEU A 770 6.55 17.06 6.47
C LEU A 770 6.84 15.90 5.52
N HIS A 771 8.10 15.49 5.43
CA HIS A 771 8.55 14.34 4.65
C HIS A 771 8.63 13.09 5.53
N ILE A 772 8.04 11.99 5.06
CA ILE A 772 8.15 10.66 5.67
C ILE A 772 9.09 9.84 4.81
N LEU A 773 10.18 9.38 5.42
CA LEU A 773 11.20 8.57 4.76
C LEU A 773 11.22 7.18 5.37
N GLU A 774 11.35 6.14 4.56
CA GLU A 774 11.54 4.77 5.01
C GLU A 774 13.05 4.49 5.22
N LEU A 775 13.39 3.89 6.37
CA LEU A 775 14.75 3.49 6.70
C LEU A 775 15.10 2.16 6.02
N CYS A 776 16.23 2.14 5.30
CA CYS A 776 16.75 0.92 4.69
C CYS A 776 17.19 -0.13 5.73
N GLN A 777 17.36 -1.37 5.27
CA GLN A 777 17.69 -2.52 6.11
C GLN A 777 18.96 -2.27 6.96
N THR A 778 19.97 -1.64 6.36
CA THR A 778 21.26 -1.32 7.00
C THR A 778 21.15 -0.35 8.17
N LEU A 779 20.15 0.53 8.18
CA LEU A 779 19.95 1.53 9.25
C LEU A 779 19.00 1.03 10.34
N ARG A 780 18.19 0.01 10.05
CA ARG A 780 17.22 -0.54 10.99
C ARG A 780 17.72 -1.78 11.73
N HIS A 781 18.45 -2.68 11.07
CA HIS A 781 18.92 -3.92 11.69
C HIS A 781 20.27 -3.72 12.36
N PRO A 782 20.37 -3.94 13.69
CA PRO A 782 21.65 -3.88 14.37
C PRO A 782 22.55 -5.04 13.92
N SER A 783 23.85 -4.76 13.84
CA SER A 783 24.85 -5.80 13.63
C SER A 783 24.95 -6.74 14.84
N SER A 784 25.50 -7.94 14.64
CA SER A 784 25.71 -8.88 15.75
C SER A 784 26.58 -8.24 16.83
N ASN A 785 26.11 -8.28 18.07
CA ASN A 785 26.77 -7.66 19.24
C ASN A 785 26.98 -6.13 19.15
N GLU A 786 26.24 -5.40 18.30
CA GLU A 786 26.39 -3.94 18.15
C GLU A 786 26.34 -3.18 19.48
N HIS A 787 25.40 -3.56 20.35
CA HIS A 787 25.25 -2.95 21.67
C HIS A 787 26.51 -3.08 22.53
N ALA A 788 27.15 -4.26 22.53
CA ALA A 788 28.36 -4.49 23.29
C ALA A 788 29.56 -3.72 22.69
N ASN A 789 29.65 -3.67 21.36
CA ASN A 789 30.72 -2.97 20.66
C ASN A 789 30.67 -1.45 20.90
N ILE A 790 29.47 -0.85 20.87
CA ILE A 790 29.28 0.58 21.17
C ILE A 790 29.56 0.87 22.65
N LEU A 791 29.17 -0.03 23.55
CA LEU A 791 29.49 0.13 24.97
C LEU A 791 31.00 0.12 25.21
N ASP A 792 31.73 -0.84 24.62
CA ASP A 792 33.19 -0.90 24.69
C ASP A 792 33.85 0.34 24.09
N TYR A 793 33.33 0.84 22.95
CA TYR A 793 33.76 2.10 22.35
C TYR A 793 33.65 3.25 23.36
N PHE A 794 32.48 3.45 23.97
CA PHE A 794 32.30 4.51 24.97
C PHE A 794 33.24 4.33 26.17
N GLU A 795 33.39 3.12 26.71
CA GLU A 795 34.32 2.86 27.82
C GLU A 795 35.78 3.17 27.47
N ARG A 796 36.20 2.88 26.23
CA ARG A 796 37.54 3.20 25.74
C ARG A 796 37.75 4.70 25.65
N GLU A 797 36.79 5.44 25.12
CA GLU A 797 36.86 6.91 25.06
C GLU A 797 36.88 7.54 26.45
N VAL A 798 36.15 6.98 27.42
CA VAL A 798 36.25 7.41 28.84
C VAL A 798 37.66 7.22 29.40
N LYS A 799 38.30 6.08 29.12
CA LYS A 799 39.69 5.83 29.53
C LYS A 799 40.64 6.82 28.86
N TYR A 800 40.43 7.12 27.58
CA TYR A 800 41.21 8.10 26.82
C TYR A 800 41.08 9.51 27.39
N LEU A 801 39.87 9.97 27.70
CA LEU A 801 39.66 11.28 28.34
C LEU A 801 40.39 11.41 29.70
N LYS A 802 40.32 10.35 30.54
CA LYS A 802 41.05 10.32 31.81
C LYS A 802 42.56 10.38 31.59
N TYR A 803 43.07 9.72 30.56
CA TYR A 803 44.48 9.79 30.18
C TYR A 803 44.89 11.19 29.73
N CYS A 804 44.12 11.83 28.83
CA CYS A 804 44.39 13.19 28.38
C CYS A 804 44.38 14.20 29.54
N GLU A 805 43.47 14.06 30.50
CA GLU A 805 43.45 14.91 31.69
C GLU A 805 44.72 14.74 32.54
N GLN A 806 45.20 13.51 32.72
CA GLN A 806 46.43 13.23 33.44
C GLN A 806 47.65 13.85 32.74
N GLU A 807 47.75 13.72 31.42
CA GLU A 807 48.82 14.32 30.62
C GLU A 807 48.75 15.85 30.67
N PHE A 808 47.55 16.45 30.58
CA PHE A 808 47.38 17.88 30.69
C PHE A 808 47.80 18.40 32.08
N LYS A 809 47.43 17.70 33.16
CA LYS A 809 47.90 18.01 34.52
C LYS A 809 49.42 17.90 34.66
N LYS A 810 50.06 16.91 34.01
CA LYS A 810 51.53 16.81 33.97
C LYS A 810 52.16 17.97 33.21
N TYR A 811 51.59 18.34 32.07
CA TYR A 811 52.05 19.47 31.27
C TYR A 811 51.93 20.80 32.02
N GLN A 812 50.82 21.05 32.71
CA GLN A 812 50.67 22.22 33.58
C GLN A 812 51.71 22.24 34.70
N LYS A 813 51.97 21.09 35.34
CA LYS A 813 53.03 20.98 36.35
C LYS A 813 54.43 21.18 35.78
N PHE A 814 54.65 20.85 34.50
CA PHE A 814 55.91 21.11 33.81
C PHE A 814 56.06 22.60 33.48
N GLN A 815 55.01 23.27 32.99
CA GLN A 815 55.04 24.73 32.77
C GLN A 815 55.18 25.56 34.05
N ALA A 816 54.68 25.05 35.19
CA ALA A 816 54.78 25.71 36.48
C ALA A 816 56.14 25.54 37.18
N LYS A 817 57.00 24.64 36.68
CA LYS A 817 58.40 24.46 37.11
C LYS A 817 59.32 25.24 36.20
#